data_AF-A0A2N3FDF3-F1
#
_entry.id   AF-A0A2N3FDF3-F1
#
_cell.length_a   1.000
_cell.length_b   1.000
_cell.length_c   1.000
_cell.angle_alpha   90.00
_cell.angle_beta   90.00
_cell.angle_gamma   90.00
#
_symmetry.space_group_name_H-M   'P 1'
#
loop_
_entity.id
_entity.type
_entity.pdbx_description
1 polymer ?
#
loop_
_entity_poly.entity_id
_entity_poly.type
_entity_poly.pdbx_seq_one_letter_code
_entity_poly.pdbx_strand_id
1 'polypeptide(L)'
;MTDGLATTADEASTPSGVVDGRLVDLAGERYYRIGHYDHMDPFFMSVVSDSDHWMFLSSTGGLTAGRREPDNALFPYYTDDRIHDASETTGSISLVRVTRDGQTTLWEPFTTRQEGLYRTERALYKSVYGNRVLFEETNHDLGLVFRYSWSNSEAYGFVRQSEVLNVSGSAVSIEILDGIRNVLPSGVSRRFQLEFSTLVDGYKRTETAEGTRLALFRLSSIPVDTAEPSEALRVNVAWATGLDSATVLLSEIQCDAFRSGAGITAETDIRGRRGAYLVSRSFPLAAGEAADWLVVAEVEQDASRVRSLMLDVATPGIKDRVLADVASGTERLVRIVGKTDGLQATADEPSVWRHFANALFNAMRGGIPDHGYLISRDDLRAYLAKTNAPVGARQAAFLDALPPSLLRHDLMASVAEAGDLDLERLAAEYLPLSFSRRHGDPSRPWNSFSIRLKDDQGQPILNYQGNWRDIFQNWEALALSYPDFVEAMLFKFADSSTIDGYNPYRVLREGYEWEVLDLKDDWANIGYWGDHQVIYLLRLLEVADRHRPGSLVPLLTRRVFTFADVPYRIRPYEDLLRDPRDTIDFDQAVHDAAMERAGRIGSDGKAVVDGEGALLRANLTEKLLIVAVSKLSDFVPGGGIWMNTQRPEWNDANNALVGNGVSMVTLCYLRRYLAFMDEQFAASGLDEVEISAPVAESVRAVAAAFDDHAELAEKDASDRDRKALLDRLGSAGTVYRASAYDPAARGASTTASVSEIRGFIASALRHVDNTIASNRRDDGLYHSYNIMLVSAGGVAVKRLNEMLEGQVAVLSCGLLGAGEVADLLDALRASDLYRADQNSYILYPDRELPHFLEKNLVSAAEVASSGLLTAMLDRGDTRIVSKDIDGGVHFNPAFRNAAFLGEALAALGEDDYGSLVADGGARVLDIYEEVFQHASFTGRSGAFYKYEGLGSIYWHMVSKLLLAVDEARLGAIHAGVGGDVVERLDRHYDQIRAGIGVHKSPAEYGAVPTDPYSHTPSFSGVQQPGMTGQVKEDLITRASEMGVVVEGGTVRFEPRIVRMQEFLDAPATLTYVRLDGELEDVALDAGTMGFTLCQVPVVLHGGGTAGIVVTRGDETAHVGGLALNLEDSAAVFQRSGRVSRLDVFLGLAD
;
A
#
# COMPACT_ATOMS: atom_id res chain seq x y z
N MET A 1 7.88 38.18 -4.79
CA MET A 1 9.13 37.90 -5.51
C MET A 1 8.75 37.54 -6.92
N THR A 2 8.89 38.48 -7.85
CA THR A 2 8.57 38.31 -9.27
C THR A 2 9.88 38.06 -10.02
N ASP A 3 10.45 36.89 -9.82
CA ASP A 3 11.46 36.38 -10.75
C ASP A 3 10.67 35.58 -11.80
N GLY A 4 10.65 36.08 -13.04
CA GLY A 4 10.16 35.29 -14.16
C GLY A 4 10.91 33.97 -14.18
N LEU A 5 10.18 32.86 -14.38
CA LEU A 5 10.72 31.51 -14.49
C LEU A 5 11.83 31.51 -15.56
N ALA A 6 13.09 31.56 -15.12
CA ALA A 6 14.24 31.59 -16.00
C ALA A 6 14.17 30.40 -16.98
N THR A 7 14.30 30.69 -18.27
CA THR A 7 14.38 29.69 -19.32
C THR A 7 15.61 28.80 -19.11
N THR A 8 15.45 27.49 -19.22
CA THR A 8 16.52 26.47 -19.33
C THR A 8 17.29 26.58 -20.66
N ALA A 9 17.56 27.80 -21.14
CA ALA A 9 18.07 28.08 -22.47
C ALA A 9 19.56 27.74 -22.68
N ASP A 10 20.25 27.16 -21.70
CA ASP A 10 21.63 26.68 -21.84
C ASP A 10 21.72 25.25 -21.32
N GLU A 11 21.44 24.24 -22.15
CA GLU A 11 21.96 22.88 -21.96
C GLU A 11 21.85 22.06 -23.26
N ALA A 12 22.89 21.27 -23.56
CA ALA A 12 23.16 20.64 -24.84
C ALA A 12 21.92 19.95 -25.47
N SER A 13 21.62 20.32 -26.72
CA SER A 13 20.49 19.78 -27.48
C SER A 13 20.58 18.26 -27.58
N THR A 14 19.72 17.56 -26.85
CA THR A 14 19.38 16.16 -27.08
C THR A 14 18.90 16.00 -28.54
N PRO A 15 19.19 14.88 -29.22
CA PRO A 15 18.67 14.64 -30.56
C PRO A 15 17.14 14.79 -30.57
N SER A 16 16.60 15.50 -31.57
CA SER A 16 15.17 15.84 -31.62
C SER A 16 14.28 14.60 -31.47
N GLY A 17 13.39 14.60 -30.47
CA GLY A 17 12.33 13.61 -30.30
C GLY A 17 12.68 12.36 -29.46
N VAL A 18 13.81 12.33 -28.77
CA VAL A 18 14.14 11.27 -27.80
C VAL A 18 13.68 11.69 -26.40
N VAL A 19 12.95 10.81 -25.71
CA VAL A 19 12.53 11.04 -24.31
C VAL A 19 13.75 11.12 -23.40
N ASP A 20 13.90 12.23 -22.68
CA ASP A 20 14.95 12.44 -21.67
C ASP A 20 14.36 12.72 -20.29
N GLY A 21 15.11 12.37 -19.24
CA GLY A 21 14.71 12.56 -17.84
C GLY A 21 15.86 13.11 -17.01
N ARG A 22 15.64 14.22 -16.29
CA ARG A 22 16.65 14.79 -15.38
C ARG A 22 16.05 15.67 -14.31
N LEU A 23 16.77 15.80 -13.19
CA LEU A 23 16.45 16.78 -12.14
C LEU A 23 16.87 18.18 -12.59
N VAL A 24 15.99 19.17 -12.37
CA VAL A 24 16.19 20.57 -12.75
C VAL A 24 15.66 21.51 -11.67
N ASP A 25 16.24 22.70 -11.56
CA ASP A 25 15.69 23.79 -10.74
C ASP A 25 14.83 24.73 -11.59
N LEU A 26 13.62 24.99 -11.13
CA LEU A 26 12.66 25.86 -11.81
C LEU A 26 11.96 26.76 -10.79
N ALA A 27 12.19 28.09 -10.89
CA ALA A 27 11.73 29.11 -9.93
C ALA A 27 12.01 28.78 -8.45
N GLY A 28 13.22 28.32 -8.16
CA GLY A 28 13.67 28.06 -6.78
C GLY A 28 13.11 26.76 -6.17
N GLU A 29 12.51 25.89 -6.97
CA GLU A 29 12.08 24.55 -6.56
C GLU A 29 12.66 23.48 -7.48
N ARG A 30 12.96 22.31 -6.92
CA ARG A 30 13.53 21.17 -7.62
C ARG A 30 12.43 20.31 -8.25
N TYR A 31 12.60 19.96 -9.52
CA TYR A 31 11.68 19.11 -10.29
C TYR A 31 12.41 17.97 -10.96
N TYR A 32 11.70 16.86 -11.20
CA TYR A 32 12.09 15.92 -12.24
C TYR A 32 11.39 16.32 -13.55
N ARG A 33 12.18 16.63 -14.59
CA ARG A 33 11.71 16.96 -15.94
C ARG A 33 11.74 15.70 -16.82
N ILE A 34 10.65 15.46 -17.54
CA ILE A 34 10.57 14.53 -18.66
C ILE A 34 10.37 15.35 -19.95
N GLY A 35 11.39 15.38 -20.81
CA GLY A 35 11.28 15.98 -22.14
C GLY A 35 10.65 15.00 -23.13
N HIS A 36 9.88 15.54 -24.09
CA HIS A 36 9.14 14.76 -25.08
C HIS A 36 8.24 13.68 -24.46
N TYR A 37 7.60 13.97 -23.32
CA TYR A 37 6.77 12.99 -22.61
C TYR A 37 5.59 12.50 -23.45
N ASP A 38 5.18 13.27 -24.45
CA ASP A 38 4.14 12.96 -25.42
C ASP A 38 4.54 11.84 -26.40
N HIS A 39 5.82 11.44 -26.42
CA HIS A 39 6.30 10.27 -27.13
C HIS A 39 6.26 8.98 -26.28
N MET A 40 5.78 9.06 -25.03
CA MET A 40 5.54 7.92 -24.15
C MET A 40 4.07 7.53 -24.17
N ASP A 41 3.77 6.27 -23.85
CA ASP A 41 2.40 5.90 -23.49
C ASP A 41 1.92 6.75 -22.30
N PRO A 42 0.63 7.12 -22.26
CA PRO A 42 0.07 7.83 -21.11
C PRO A 42 0.36 7.11 -19.78
N PHE A 43 0.81 7.87 -18.79
CA PHE A 43 1.07 7.37 -17.45
C PHE A 43 0.32 8.21 -16.41
N PHE A 44 0.08 7.62 -15.24
CA PHE A 44 -0.84 8.15 -14.25
C PHE A 44 -0.10 8.51 -12.96
N MET A 45 -0.36 9.71 -12.41
CA MET A 45 0.34 10.26 -11.26
C MET A 45 -0.63 10.59 -10.12
N SER A 46 -0.14 10.49 -8.88
CA SER A 46 -0.79 11.10 -7.72
C SER A 46 -0.12 12.43 -7.40
N VAL A 47 -0.91 13.49 -7.23
CA VAL A 47 -0.45 14.79 -6.74
C VAL A 47 -0.88 14.92 -5.28
N VAL A 48 0.11 14.86 -4.40
CA VAL A 48 -0.09 14.75 -2.95
C VAL A 48 -0.33 16.11 -2.29
N SER A 49 -0.88 16.11 -1.08
CA SER A 49 -1.10 17.31 -0.25
C SER A 49 -0.78 17.01 1.20
N ASP A 50 -0.36 18.04 1.93
CA ASP A 50 -0.29 18.09 3.39
C ASP A 50 -1.68 18.01 4.06
N SER A 51 -2.76 18.24 3.31
CA SER A 51 -4.12 18.23 3.80
C SER A 51 -5.01 17.19 3.11
N ASP A 52 -6.32 17.41 3.09
CA ASP A 52 -7.31 16.46 2.61
C ASP A 52 -7.59 16.53 1.09
N HIS A 53 -6.75 17.21 0.31
CA HIS A 53 -6.83 17.18 -1.14
C HIS A 53 -6.43 15.81 -1.69
N TRP A 54 -7.11 15.40 -2.75
CA TRP A 54 -6.68 14.32 -3.62
C TRP A 54 -6.74 14.80 -5.07
N MET A 55 -5.70 14.47 -5.83
CA MET A 55 -5.63 14.73 -7.27
C MET A 55 -4.90 13.58 -7.94
N PHE A 56 -5.53 13.03 -8.98
CA PHE A 56 -5.01 11.96 -9.80
C PHE A 56 -4.99 12.43 -11.25
N LEU A 57 -3.81 12.44 -11.86
CA LEU A 57 -3.50 13.21 -13.06
C LEU A 57 -2.77 12.32 -14.07
N SER A 58 -3.32 12.24 -15.28
CA SER A 58 -2.68 11.64 -16.44
C SER A 58 -1.61 12.57 -17.03
N SER A 59 -0.55 12.00 -17.59
CA SER A 59 0.40 12.74 -18.44
C SER A 59 -0.27 13.37 -19.67
N THR A 60 -1.46 12.92 -20.08
CA THR A 60 -2.29 13.58 -21.11
C THR A 60 -2.95 14.88 -20.65
N GLY A 61 -2.83 15.25 -19.37
CA GLY A 61 -3.50 16.40 -18.76
C GLY A 61 -4.92 16.12 -18.24
N GLY A 62 -5.50 14.96 -18.57
CA GLY A 62 -6.76 14.49 -17.98
C GLY A 62 -6.60 14.22 -16.49
N LEU A 63 -7.59 14.60 -15.67
CA LEU A 63 -7.51 14.44 -14.21
C LEU A 63 -8.86 14.24 -13.54
N THR A 64 -8.79 13.73 -12.32
CA THR A 64 -9.83 13.88 -11.30
C THR A 64 -9.23 14.48 -10.04
N ALA A 65 -9.98 15.31 -9.32
CA ALA A 65 -9.53 15.95 -8.09
C ALA A 65 -10.70 16.27 -7.17
N GLY A 66 -10.45 16.40 -5.87
CA GLY A 66 -11.43 16.79 -4.85
C GLY A 66 -10.85 16.77 -3.44
N ARG A 67 -11.67 17.01 -2.41
CA ARG A 67 -11.21 16.96 -1.01
C ARG A 67 -11.87 15.79 -0.27
N ARG A 68 -11.20 15.24 0.74
CA ARG A 68 -11.65 14.14 1.62
C ARG A 68 -11.95 12.82 0.91
N GLU A 69 -12.96 12.74 0.06
CA GLU A 69 -13.41 11.50 -0.58
C GLU A 69 -14.01 11.72 -1.98
N PRO A 70 -14.18 10.68 -2.81
CA PRO A 70 -14.66 10.81 -4.19
C PRO A 70 -16.03 11.47 -4.37
N ASP A 71 -16.86 11.52 -3.33
CA ASP A 71 -18.17 12.18 -3.39
C ASP A 71 -18.09 13.71 -3.28
N ASN A 72 -16.91 14.24 -2.91
CA ASN A 72 -16.63 15.69 -2.86
C ASN A 72 -15.65 16.08 -3.98
N ALA A 73 -15.94 15.63 -5.19
CA ALA A 73 -15.09 15.81 -6.36
C ALA A 73 -15.29 17.17 -7.04
N LEU A 74 -14.18 17.80 -7.46
CA LEU A 74 -14.15 18.94 -8.37
C LEU A 74 -14.37 18.50 -9.83
N PHE A 75 -13.74 17.39 -10.22
CA PHE A 75 -13.86 16.78 -11.54
C PHE A 75 -14.36 15.34 -11.42
N PRO A 76 -15.13 14.79 -12.38
CA PRO A 76 -15.68 13.44 -12.27
C PRO A 76 -14.64 12.38 -11.87
N TYR A 77 -14.98 11.57 -10.87
CA TYR A 77 -14.15 10.46 -10.41
C TYR A 77 -14.46 9.21 -11.24
N TYR A 78 -13.58 8.89 -12.19
CA TYR A 78 -13.64 7.71 -13.04
C TYR A 78 -12.41 6.81 -12.82
N THR A 79 -12.37 5.67 -13.50
CA THR A 79 -11.17 4.83 -13.60
C THR A 79 -10.10 5.53 -14.43
N ASP A 80 -8.83 5.15 -14.22
CA ASP A 80 -7.67 5.80 -14.83
C ASP A 80 -7.70 5.81 -16.36
N ASP A 81 -8.10 4.71 -16.99
CA ASP A 81 -8.35 4.60 -18.45
C ASP A 81 -9.28 5.72 -18.96
N ARG A 82 -10.43 5.90 -18.31
CA ARG A 82 -11.39 6.95 -18.68
C ARG A 82 -10.86 8.35 -18.40
N ILE A 83 -9.94 8.51 -17.46
CA ILE A 83 -9.29 9.79 -17.18
C ILE A 83 -8.25 10.11 -18.26
N HIS A 84 -7.49 9.12 -18.74
CA HIS A 84 -6.60 9.28 -19.89
C HIS A 84 -7.38 9.79 -21.12
N ASP A 85 -8.52 9.15 -21.42
CA ASP A 85 -9.41 9.51 -22.53
C ASP A 85 -10.09 10.88 -22.36
N ALA A 86 -10.21 11.37 -21.13
CA ALA A 86 -10.94 12.59 -20.81
C ALA A 86 -10.13 13.89 -20.98
N SER A 87 -8.85 13.84 -21.39
CA SER A 87 -7.97 15.02 -21.56
C SER A 87 -8.60 16.14 -22.39
N GLU A 88 -9.37 15.77 -23.42
CA GLU A 88 -10.06 16.69 -24.33
C GLU A 88 -11.43 17.17 -23.83
N THR A 89 -11.88 16.74 -22.66
CA THR A 89 -13.24 17.05 -22.15
C THR A 89 -13.32 17.44 -20.68
N THR A 90 -12.27 17.19 -19.88
CA THR A 90 -12.26 17.44 -18.43
C THR A 90 -10.92 18.02 -18.02
N GLY A 91 -10.91 19.02 -17.14
CA GLY A 91 -9.69 19.61 -16.62
C GLY A 91 -9.23 20.84 -17.39
N SER A 92 -7.93 20.92 -17.70
CA SER A 92 -7.30 22.08 -18.35
C SER A 92 -7.78 22.29 -19.78
N ILE A 93 -7.95 23.54 -20.19
CA ILE A 93 -8.15 23.94 -21.60
C ILE A 93 -7.55 25.32 -21.84
N SER A 94 -6.87 25.49 -22.98
CA SER A 94 -6.19 26.73 -23.33
C SER A 94 -6.25 26.96 -24.83
N LEU A 95 -6.76 28.11 -25.27
CA LEU A 95 -6.80 28.53 -26.66
C LEU A 95 -6.10 29.88 -26.78
N VAL A 96 -5.13 29.98 -27.67
CA VAL A 96 -4.27 31.15 -27.87
C VAL A 96 -4.42 31.63 -29.30
N ARG A 97 -4.98 32.82 -29.50
CA ARG A 97 -4.90 33.52 -30.79
C ARG A 97 -3.71 34.45 -30.75
N VAL A 98 -2.77 34.22 -31.65
CA VAL A 98 -1.52 34.98 -31.76
C VAL A 98 -1.61 35.85 -32.99
N THR A 99 -1.48 37.16 -32.82
CA THR A 99 -1.42 38.12 -33.93
C THR A 99 -0.03 38.68 -34.08
N ARG A 100 0.59 38.43 -35.23
CA ARG A 100 1.91 38.97 -35.65
C ARG A 100 1.78 39.51 -37.07
N ASP A 101 2.31 40.71 -37.31
CA ASP A 101 2.30 41.37 -38.63
C ASP A 101 0.92 41.44 -39.30
N GLY A 102 -0.14 41.58 -38.51
CA GLY A 102 -1.53 41.64 -38.99
C GLY A 102 -2.16 40.28 -39.33
N GLN A 103 -1.43 39.17 -39.19
CA GLN A 103 -1.95 37.82 -39.34
C GLN A 103 -2.24 37.20 -37.96
N THR A 104 -3.44 36.64 -37.80
CA THR A 104 -3.85 35.93 -36.60
C THR A 104 -3.85 34.42 -36.84
N THR A 105 -3.19 33.67 -35.95
CA THR A 105 -3.13 32.20 -35.96
C THR A 105 -3.65 31.64 -34.64
N LEU A 106 -4.34 30.50 -34.67
CA LEU A 106 -4.82 29.81 -33.48
C LEU A 106 -3.83 28.71 -33.06
N TRP A 107 -3.45 28.71 -31.80
CA TRP A 107 -2.70 27.65 -31.14
C TRP A 107 -3.47 27.18 -29.90
N GLU A 108 -3.72 25.89 -29.79
CA GLU A 108 -4.39 25.24 -28.67
C GLU A 108 -3.39 24.27 -28.03
N PRO A 109 -2.56 24.70 -27.06
CA PRO A 109 -1.53 23.84 -26.48
C PRO A 109 -2.12 22.61 -25.79
N PHE A 110 -1.37 21.51 -25.79
CA PHE A 110 -1.70 20.21 -25.19
C PHE A 110 -2.86 19.44 -25.84
N THR A 111 -3.51 19.99 -26.87
CA THR A 111 -4.55 19.27 -27.60
C THR A 111 -3.96 18.30 -28.64
N THR A 112 -4.78 17.36 -29.06
CA THR A 112 -4.58 16.52 -30.26
C THR A 112 -5.22 17.11 -31.51
N ARG A 113 -6.10 18.11 -31.39
CA ARG A 113 -6.83 18.76 -32.51
C ARG A 113 -5.94 19.42 -33.56
N GLN A 114 -4.72 19.81 -33.17
CA GLN A 114 -3.78 20.56 -33.99
C GLN A 114 -2.47 19.80 -34.21
N GLU A 115 -2.46 18.49 -33.95
CA GLU A 115 -1.28 17.65 -34.14
C GLU A 115 -0.77 17.71 -35.59
N GLY A 116 0.54 17.91 -35.74
CA GLY A 116 1.18 18.09 -37.05
C GLY A 116 1.01 19.46 -37.70
N LEU A 117 0.24 20.40 -37.13
CA LEU A 117 0.12 21.78 -37.66
C LEU A 117 1.31 22.68 -37.30
N TYR A 118 1.86 22.50 -36.10
CA TYR A 118 3.00 23.28 -35.60
C TYR A 118 4.15 22.35 -35.22
N ARG A 119 5.38 22.86 -35.28
CA ARG A 119 6.53 22.24 -34.63
C ARG A 119 6.48 22.55 -33.14
N THR A 120 6.07 21.56 -32.36
CA THR A 120 5.95 21.66 -30.90
C THR A 120 6.88 20.70 -30.18
N GLU A 121 7.29 21.09 -28.97
CA GLU A 121 7.96 20.22 -28.00
C GLU A 121 7.18 20.29 -26.68
N ARG A 122 6.92 19.14 -26.07
CA ARG A 122 6.25 19.07 -24.77
C ARG A 122 7.19 18.54 -23.69
N ALA A 123 7.12 19.15 -22.51
CA ALA A 123 7.82 18.69 -21.32
C ALA A 123 6.87 18.63 -20.12
N LEU A 124 7.10 17.67 -19.23
CA LEU A 124 6.36 17.47 -18.00
C LEU A 124 7.33 17.54 -16.83
N TYR A 125 6.94 18.26 -15.79
CA TYR A 125 7.73 18.45 -14.60
C TYR A 125 6.90 18.03 -13.39
N LYS A 126 7.46 17.18 -12.54
CA LYS A 126 6.88 16.86 -11.23
C LYS A 126 7.82 17.34 -10.14
N SER A 127 7.29 18.10 -9.17
CA SER A 127 8.13 18.54 -8.05
C SER A 127 8.67 17.32 -7.32
N VAL A 128 9.88 17.42 -6.79
CA VAL A 128 10.48 16.31 -6.03
C VAL A 128 9.70 15.97 -4.75
N TYR A 129 8.90 16.92 -4.26
CA TYR A 129 7.96 16.71 -3.15
C TYR A 129 6.64 16.04 -3.57
N GLY A 130 6.42 15.88 -4.89
CA GLY A 130 5.27 15.20 -5.48
C GLY A 130 3.96 15.98 -5.47
N ASN A 131 3.93 17.20 -4.96
CA ASN A 131 2.73 18.02 -4.72
C ASN A 131 2.45 19.08 -5.81
N ARG A 132 3.31 19.17 -6.83
CA ARG A 132 3.08 20.01 -8.01
C ARG A 132 3.43 19.27 -9.30
N VAL A 133 2.63 19.48 -10.34
CA VAL A 133 2.92 19.02 -11.71
C VAL A 133 2.75 20.19 -12.68
N LEU A 134 3.73 20.40 -13.54
CA LEU A 134 3.74 21.43 -14.59
C LEU A 134 3.83 20.77 -15.96
N PHE A 135 2.98 21.25 -16.87
CA PHE A 135 2.99 20.93 -18.29
C PHE A 135 3.53 22.12 -19.06
N GLU A 136 4.42 21.88 -20.01
CA GLU A 136 5.02 22.87 -20.89
C GLU A 136 4.86 22.44 -22.34
N GLU A 137 4.40 23.35 -23.21
CA GLU A 137 4.46 23.18 -24.66
C GLU A 137 5.15 24.40 -25.27
N THR A 138 6.25 24.14 -25.96
CA THR A 138 6.96 25.13 -26.78
C THR A 138 6.47 25.02 -28.21
N ASN A 139 5.95 26.10 -28.77
CA ASN A 139 5.60 26.20 -30.20
C ASN A 139 6.71 26.98 -30.93
N HIS A 140 7.56 26.27 -31.66
CA HIS A 140 8.73 26.85 -32.32
C HIS A 140 8.38 27.74 -33.53
N ASP A 141 7.22 27.54 -34.15
CA ASP A 141 6.80 28.33 -35.31
C ASP A 141 6.23 29.69 -34.88
N LEU A 142 5.54 29.72 -33.74
CA LEU A 142 5.06 30.95 -33.13
C LEU A 142 6.13 31.63 -32.26
N GLY A 143 7.15 30.89 -31.81
CA GLY A 143 8.16 31.39 -30.86
C GLY A 143 7.54 31.72 -29.50
N LEU A 144 6.64 30.85 -29.03
CA LEU A 144 5.93 30.98 -27.77
C LEU A 144 6.08 29.71 -26.93
N VAL A 145 6.06 29.87 -25.62
CA VAL A 145 5.97 28.77 -24.65
C VAL A 145 4.71 28.97 -23.83
N PHE A 146 3.91 27.93 -23.64
CA PHE A 146 2.76 27.94 -22.76
C PHE A 146 2.94 26.88 -21.69
N ARG A 147 2.73 27.27 -20.44
CA ARG A 147 2.85 26.40 -19.28
C ARG A 147 1.59 26.47 -18.45
N TYR A 148 1.21 25.36 -17.84
CA TYR A 148 0.34 25.38 -16.68
C TYR A 148 0.78 24.37 -15.63
N SER A 149 0.55 24.67 -14.37
CA SER A 149 0.81 23.76 -13.25
C SER A 149 -0.39 23.57 -12.35
N TRP A 150 -0.49 22.41 -11.73
CA TRP A 150 -1.45 22.09 -10.67
C TRP A 150 -0.76 22.01 -9.31
N SER A 151 -1.30 22.72 -8.33
CA SER A 151 -0.89 22.64 -6.91
C SER A 151 -2.10 22.76 -5.98
N ASN A 152 -1.89 22.48 -4.70
CA ASN A 152 -2.92 22.53 -3.66
C ASN A 152 -2.69 23.71 -2.70
N SER A 153 -3.77 24.33 -2.25
CA SER A 153 -3.83 25.37 -1.23
C SER A 153 -4.87 24.95 -0.19
N GLU A 154 -4.47 24.91 1.08
CA GLU A 154 -5.39 24.58 2.17
C GLU A 154 -6.54 25.58 2.26
N ALA A 155 -6.22 26.87 2.10
CA ALA A 155 -7.18 27.95 2.24
C ALA A 155 -8.09 28.13 1.01
N TYR A 156 -7.59 27.82 -0.19
CA TYR A 156 -8.24 28.19 -1.45
C TYR A 156 -8.55 27.02 -2.39
N GLY A 157 -8.14 25.80 -2.06
CA GLY A 157 -8.38 24.59 -2.85
C GLY A 157 -7.32 24.33 -3.92
N PHE A 158 -7.75 24.04 -5.14
CA PHE A 158 -6.89 23.70 -6.27
C PHE A 158 -6.45 24.95 -7.02
N VAL A 159 -5.15 25.07 -7.23
CA VAL A 159 -4.53 26.21 -7.93
C VAL A 159 -3.96 25.73 -9.25
N ARG A 160 -4.51 26.25 -10.35
CA ARG A 160 -3.94 26.14 -11.69
C ARG A 160 -3.25 27.44 -12.04
N GLN A 161 -1.92 27.43 -12.07
CA GLN A 161 -1.12 28.58 -12.51
C GLN A 161 -0.81 28.41 -14.00
N SER A 162 -1.04 29.44 -14.80
CA SER A 162 -0.75 29.48 -16.23
C SER A 162 0.27 30.56 -16.55
N GLU A 163 1.13 30.32 -17.54
CA GLU A 163 2.10 31.29 -18.05
C GLU A 163 2.16 31.18 -19.59
N VAL A 164 2.23 32.34 -20.27
CA VAL A 164 2.65 32.43 -21.67
C VAL A 164 3.90 33.29 -21.78
N LEU A 165 4.95 32.75 -22.39
CA LEU A 165 6.24 33.39 -22.59
C LEU A 165 6.50 33.61 -24.08
N ASN A 166 6.91 34.83 -24.44
CA ASN A 166 7.34 35.14 -25.80
C ASN A 166 8.86 34.97 -25.95
N VAL A 167 9.27 33.85 -26.54
CA VAL A 167 10.68 33.55 -26.84
C VAL A 167 11.09 33.99 -28.25
N SER A 168 10.19 34.63 -29.00
CA SER A 168 10.50 35.19 -30.32
C SER A 168 11.26 36.52 -30.20
N GLY A 169 11.97 36.91 -31.26
CA GLY A 169 12.67 38.20 -31.33
C GLY A 169 11.76 39.42 -31.55
N SER A 170 10.44 39.27 -31.49
CA SER A 170 9.47 40.32 -31.84
C SER A 170 8.27 40.34 -30.90
N ALA A 171 7.66 41.51 -30.70
CA ALA A 171 6.42 41.61 -29.95
C ALA A 171 5.26 40.93 -30.70
N VAL A 172 4.33 40.33 -29.95
CA VAL A 172 3.10 39.74 -30.48
C VAL A 172 1.89 40.26 -29.70
N SER A 173 0.71 40.15 -30.28
CA SER A 173 -0.55 40.37 -29.55
C SER A 173 -1.19 39.02 -29.28
N ILE A 174 -1.51 38.75 -28.02
CA ILE A 174 -2.15 37.51 -27.57
C ILE A 174 -3.61 37.81 -27.23
N GLU A 175 -4.52 36.97 -27.71
CA GLU A 175 -5.86 36.82 -27.16
C GLU A 175 -5.95 35.39 -26.62
N ILE A 176 -6.07 35.24 -25.30
CA ILE A 176 -6.16 33.96 -24.61
C ILE A 176 -7.61 33.65 -24.26
N LEU A 177 -8.02 32.38 -24.32
CA LEU A 177 -9.16 31.80 -23.63
C LEU A 177 -8.67 30.57 -22.85
N ASP A 178 -8.57 30.68 -21.53
CA ASP A 178 -7.89 29.70 -20.68
C ASP A 178 -8.70 29.36 -19.43
N GLY A 179 -8.65 28.11 -18.99
CA GLY A 179 -9.19 27.74 -17.68
C GLY A 179 -9.48 26.26 -17.52
N ILE A 180 -10.60 25.95 -16.87
CA ILE A 180 -11.00 24.59 -16.51
C ILE A 180 -12.40 24.23 -17.03
N ARG A 181 -12.62 22.97 -17.38
CA ARG A 181 -13.88 22.44 -17.92
C ARG A 181 -14.37 21.17 -17.22
N ASN A 182 -15.66 20.92 -17.37
CA ASN A 182 -16.39 19.82 -16.75
C ASN A 182 -16.26 19.79 -15.22
N VAL A 183 -16.33 20.97 -14.61
CA VAL A 183 -16.37 21.13 -13.16
C VAL A 183 -17.71 20.61 -12.65
N LEU A 184 -17.66 19.72 -11.66
CA LEU A 184 -18.85 19.18 -11.00
C LEU A 184 -19.45 20.22 -10.05
N PRO A 185 -20.78 20.27 -9.92
CA PRO A 185 -21.40 20.91 -8.77
C PRO A 185 -21.25 20.05 -7.52
N SER A 186 -21.33 20.68 -6.34
CA SER A 186 -21.40 19.99 -5.05
C SER A 186 -22.68 19.13 -4.93
N GLY A 187 -22.58 18.02 -4.19
CA GLY A 187 -23.71 17.13 -3.91
C GLY A 187 -23.99 16.03 -4.94
N VAL A 188 -23.07 15.80 -5.89
CA VAL A 188 -23.15 14.67 -6.83
C VAL A 188 -22.29 13.51 -6.31
N SER A 189 -22.90 12.39 -5.93
CA SER A 189 -22.15 11.21 -5.51
C SER A 189 -21.40 10.57 -6.69
N ARG A 190 -20.28 9.91 -6.39
CA ARG A 190 -19.48 9.14 -7.35
C ARG A 190 -20.35 8.17 -8.14
N ARG A 191 -21.21 7.42 -7.45
CA ARG A 191 -22.10 6.44 -8.06
C ARG A 191 -23.08 7.11 -9.04
N PHE A 192 -23.70 8.20 -8.62
CA PHE A 192 -24.68 8.90 -9.45
C PHE A 192 -24.01 9.53 -10.70
N GLN A 193 -22.80 10.05 -10.56
CA GLN A 193 -22.02 10.53 -11.71
C GLN A 193 -21.60 9.40 -12.67
N LEU A 194 -21.28 8.20 -12.15
CA LEU A 194 -20.91 7.03 -12.97
C LEU A 194 -22.10 6.46 -13.75
N GLU A 195 -23.26 6.32 -13.10
CA GLU A 195 -24.43 5.64 -13.65
C GLU A 195 -25.37 6.60 -14.41
N PHE A 196 -25.49 7.86 -13.97
CA PHE A 196 -26.55 8.79 -14.40
C PHE A 196 -26.04 10.19 -14.78
N SER A 197 -24.82 10.32 -15.30
CA SER A 197 -24.21 11.63 -15.65
C SER A 197 -25.09 12.53 -16.54
N THR A 198 -25.84 11.98 -17.49
CA THR A 198 -26.75 12.75 -18.35
C THR A 198 -27.94 13.33 -17.59
N LEU A 199 -28.41 12.61 -16.54
CA LEU A 199 -29.42 13.10 -15.63
C LEU A 199 -28.86 14.21 -14.74
N VAL A 200 -27.62 14.07 -14.24
CA VAL A 200 -26.93 15.13 -13.48
C VAL A 200 -26.91 16.43 -14.27
N ASP A 201 -26.58 16.38 -15.57
CA ASP A 201 -26.55 17.57 -16.43
C ASP A 201 -27.88 18.33 -16.40
N GLY A 202 -29.02 17.64 -16.32
CA GLY A 202 -30.35 18.26 -16.20
C GLY A 202 -30.56 19.10 -14.93
N TYR A 203 -29.79 18.86 -13.87
CA TYR A 203 -29.84 19.60 -12.61
C TYR A 203 -28.75 20.68 -12.50
N LYS A 204 -27.77 20.71 -13.40
CA LYS A 204 -26.64 21.65 -13.32
C LYS A 204 -27.08 23.10 -13.56
N ARG A 205 -26.58 23.98 -12.71
CA ARG A 205 -26.62 25.44 -12.91
C ARG A 205 -25.28 26.05 -12.50
N THR A 206 -24.69 26.84 -13.39
CA THR A 206 -23.44 27.56 -13.13
C THR A 206 -23.70 29.04 -13.28
N GLU A 207 -23.40 29.81 -12.24
CA GLU A 207 -23.67 31.26 -12.21
C GLU A 207 -22.52 32.04 -11.60
N THR A 208 -22.37 33.32 -11.95
CA THR A 208 -21.42 34.21 -11.26
C THR A 208 -22.04 34.79 -10.00
N ALA A 209 -21.31 34.79 -8.89
CA ALA A 209 -21.73 35.52 -7.69
C ALA A 209 -21.86 37.01 -7.98
N GLU A 210 -22.96 37.61 -7.50
CA GLU A 210 -23.36 38.98 -7.83
C GLU A 210 -22.23 40.00 -7.63
N GLY A 211 -21.95 40.79 -8.67
CA GLY A 211 -20.91 41.83 -8.65
C GLY A 211 -19.48 41.32 -8.73
N THR A 212 -19.26 40.02 -8.98
CA THR A 212 -17.91 39.42 -9.01
C THR A 212 -17.70 38.53 -10.24
N ARG A 213 -16.46 38.03 -10.40
CA ARG A 213 -16.09 37.02 -11.40
C ARG A 213 -16.00 35.60 -10.82
N LEU A 214 -16.48 35.40 -9.58
CA LEU A 214 -16.49 34.11 -8.90
C LEU A 214 -17.64 33.26 -9.45
N ALA A 215 -17.35 32.11 -10.04
CA ALA A 215 -18.34 31.15 -10.49
C ALA A 215 -18.79 30.22 -9.36
N LEU A 216 -20.08 29.89 -9.35
CA LEU A 216 -20.75 28.97 -8.44
C LEU A 216 -21.31 27.80 -9.26
N PHE A 217 -20.77 26.61 -9.05
CA PHE A 217 -21.23 25.36 -9.66
C PHE A 217 -22.18 24.67 -8.68
N ARG A 218 -23.47 24.65 -9.01
CA ARG A 218 -24.50 24.12 -8.13
C ARG A 218 -25.49 23.21 -8.85
N LEU A 219 -26.18 22.41 -8.05
CA LEU A 219 -27.39 21.74 -8.48
C LEU A 219 -28.61 22.64 -8.21
N SER A 220 -29.64 22.53 -9.04
CA SER A 220 -30.94 23.12 -8.76
C SER A 220 -31.59 22.47 -7.53
N SER A 221 -31.39 21.16 -7.34
CA SER A 221 -31.84 20.33 -6.21
C SER A 221 -30.96 19.07 -6.15
N ILE A 222 -30.79 18.48 -4.97
CA ILE A 222 -30.06 17.21 -4.83
C ILE A 222 -30.92 16.07 -5.42
N PRO A 223 -30.40 15.28 -6.37
CA PRO A 223 -31.15 14.19 -6.98
C PRO A 223 -31.51 13.11 -5.94
N VAL A 224 -32.80 12.89 -5.74
CA VAL A 224 -33.36 11.81 -4.93
C VAL A 224 -34.58 11.20 -5.62
N ASP A 225 -34.79 9.90 -5.45
CA ASP A 225 -35.98 9.21 -5.98
C ASP A 225 -37.18 9.32 -5.00
N THR A 226 -36.92 9.73 -3.75
CA THR A 226 -37.97 10.07 -2.80
C THR A 226 -38.74 11.30 -3.28
N ALA A 227 -40.08 11.23 -3.22
CA ALA A 227 -40.96 12.32 -3.62
C ALA A 227 -41.01 13.43 -2.55
N GLU A 228 -39.87 14.06 -2.28
CA GLU A 228 -39.71 15.09 -1.27
C GLU A 228 -38.78 16.23 -1.76
N PRO A 229 -38.87 17.43 -1.17
CA PRO A 229 -37.90 18.49 -1.44
C PRO A 229 -36.49 18.08 -1.00
N SER A 230 -35.50 18.33 -1.85
CA SER A 230 -34.10 18.02 -1.57
C SER A 230 -33.18 19.18 -1.97
N GLU A 231 -32.91 20.07 -1.02
CA GLU A 231 -32.23 21.34 -1.28
C GLU A 231 -30.72 21.17 -1.50
N ALA A 232 -30.19 21.82 -2.54
CA ALA A 232 -28.75 21.91 -2.80
C ALA A 232 -28.21 23.24 -2.26
N LEU A 233 -27.62 23.20 -1.07
CA LEU A 233 -27.17 24.39 -0.31
C LEU A 233 -25.65 24.58 -0.26
N ARG A 234 -24.93 23.78 -1.04
CA ARG A 234 -23.47 23.88 -1.23
C ARG A 234 -23.16 24.03 -2.71
N VAL A 235 -22.02 24.63 -2.99
CA VAL A 235 -21.52 24.88 -4.34
C VAL A 235 -20.05 24.52 -4.42
N ASN A 236 -19.58 24.09 -5.59
CA ASN A 236 -18.17 24.21 -5.91
C ASN A 236 -17.95 25.61 -6.50
N VAL A 237 -16.75 26.17 -6.38
CA VAL A 237 -16.45 27.52 -6.86
C VAL A 237 -15.21 27.55 -7.74
N ALA A 238 -15.13 28.52 -8.66
CA ALA A 238 -13.90 28.86 -9.36
C ALA A 238 -13.77 30.35 -9.60
N TRP A 239 -12.54 30.87 -9.57
CA TRP A 239 -12.24 32.28 -9.84
C TRP A 239 -10.83 32.42 -10.42
N ALA A 240 -10.50 33.61 -10.92
CA ALA A 240 -9.16 33.91 -11.45
C ALA A 240 -8.59 35.25 -10.98
N THR A 241 -7.27 35.34 -10.99
CA THR A 241 -6.48 36.55 -10.71
C THR A 241 -5.23 36.60 -11.60
N GLY A 242 -4.68 37.78 -11.84
CA GLY A 242 -3.57 38.00 -12.78
C GLY A 242 -3.99 38.42 -14.20
N LEU A 243 -5.29 38.32 -14.53
CA LEU A 243 -5.87 38.87 -15.76
C LEU A 243 -6.97 39.89 -15.43
N ASP A 244 -6.58 41.17 -15.38
CA ASP A 244 -7.53 42.26 -15.12
C ASP A 244 -8.52 42.43 -16.27
N SER A 245 -9.78 42.70 -15.92
CA SER A 245 -10.89 42.89 -16.86
C SER A 245 -11.12 41.75 -17.85
N ALA A 246 -10.74 40.51 -17.50
CA ALA A 246 -11.01 39.32 -18.31
C ALA A 246 -12.52 39.03 -18.43
N THR A 247 -12.95 38.59 -19.61
CA THR A 247 -14.28 38.05 -19.88
C THR A 247 -14.37 36.63 -19.33
N VAL A 248 -15.44 36.30 -18.60
CA VAL A 248 -15.65 34.98 -18.00
C VAL A 248 -16.68 34.19 -18.79
N LEU A 249 -16.36 32.94 -19.12
CA LEU A 249 -17.32 31.94 -19.60
C LEU A 249 -17.55 30.89 -18.50
N LEU A 250 -18.78 30.41 -18.41
CA LEU A 250 -19.23 29.41 -17.43
C LEU A 250 -19.46 28.04 -18.08
N SER A 251 -19.23 27.94 -19.39
CA SER A 251 -19.44 26.75 -20.21
C SER A 251 -18.54 26.76 -21.45
N GLU A 252 -18.49 25.62 -22.16
CA GLU A 252 -17.73 25.50 -23.41
C GLU A 252 -18.52 25.97 -24.65
N ILE A 253 -19.73 26.53 -24.50
CA ILE A 253 -20.63 26.87 -25.62
C ILE A 253 -19.95 27.78 -26.65
N GLN A 254 -19.13 28.73 -26.20
CA GLN A 254 -18.47 29.72 -27.06
C GLN A 254 -17.02 29.34 -27.45
N CYS A 255 -16.53 28.15 -27.10
CA CYS A 255 -15.17 27.72 -27.43
C CYS A 255 -14.96 27.58 -28.95
N ASP A 256 -15.91 27.02 -29.69
CA ASP A 256 -15.78 26.88 -31.14
C ASP A 256 -15.85 28.24 -31.87
N ALA A 257 -16.64 29.18 -31.34
CA ALA A 257 -16.63 30.56 -31.81
C ALA A 257 -15.25 31.21 -31.60
N PHE A 258 -14.60 30.93 -30.46
CA PHE A 258 -13.22 31.33 -30.23
C PHE A 258 -12.23 30.62 -31.18
N ARG A 259 -12.40 29.34 -31.48
CA ARG A 259 -11.55 28.66 -32.48
C ARG A 259 -11.68 29.28 -33.87
N SER A 260 -12.87 29.72 -34.26
CA SER A 260 -13.15 30.21 -35.61
C SER A 260 -12.89 31.69 -35.86
N GLY A 261 -12.24 32.41 -34.93
CA GLY A 261 -11.99 33.86 -35.08
C GLY A 261 -13.15 34.79 -34.65
N ALA A 262 -14.27 34.26 -34.16
CA ALA A 262 -15.40 35.07 -33.69
C ALA A 262 -15.18 35.63 -32.26
N GLY A 263 -15.84 36.74 -31.93
CA GLY A 263 -15.83 37.29 -30.57
C GLY A 263 -16.67 36.47 -29.60
N ILE A 264 -16.34 36.56 -28.31
CA ILE A 264 -17.08 35.89 -27.22
C ILE A 264 -17.74 36.92 -26.29
N THR A 265 -18.71 36.47 -25.51
CA THR A 265 -19.46 37.30 -24.56
C THR A 265 -19.49 36.67 -23.17
N ALA A 266 -19.48 37.49 -22.13
CA ALA A 266 -19.48 36.99 -20.75
C ALA A 266 -20.75 36.19 -20.44
N GLU A 267 -20.60 35.08 -19.71
CA GLU A 267 -21.70 34.23 -19.24
C GLU A 267 -21.90 34.45 -17.73
N THR A 268 -23.15 34.60 -17.29
CA THR A 268 -23.48 34.85 -15.88
C THR A 268 -24.43 33.83 -15.25
N ASP A 269 -25.20 33.09 -16.05
CA ASP A 269 -26.11 32.00 -15.62
C ASP A 269 -26.31 31.00 -16.78
N ILE A 270 -25.76 29.79 -16.63
CA ILE A 270 -25.88 28.67 -17.56
C ILE A 270 -26.61 27.51 -16.86
N ARG A 271 -27.53 26.85 -17.56
CA ARG A 271 -28.36 25.75 -17.03
C ARG A 271 -28.31 24.54 -17.94
N GLY A 272 -28.37 23.34 -17.38
CA GLY A 272 -28.48 22.10 -18.17
C GLY A 272 -27.21 21.73 -18.93
N ARG A 273 -26.05 22.30 -18.57
CA ARG A 273 -24.77 22.12 -19.24
C ARG A 273 -23.68 21.79 -18.22
N ARG A 274 -22.62 21.15 -18.69
CA ARG A 274 -21.39 20.94 -17.91
C ARG A 274 -20.78 22.31 -17.59
N GLY A 275 -20.40 22.51 -16.34
CA GLY A 275 -19.77 23.75 -15.90
C GLY A 275 -18.34 23.87 -16.41
N ALA A 276 -17.95 25.07 -16.80
CA ALA A 276 -16.57 25.45 -17.04
C ALA A 276 -16.27 26.79 -16.34
N TYR A 277 -15.00 27.12 -16.18
CA TYR A 277 -14.56 28.46 -15.80
C TYR A 277 -13.41 28.85 -16.72
N LEU A 278 -13.72 29.68 -17.72
CA LEU A 278 -12.76 30.12 -18.71
C LEU A 278 -12.63 31.64 -18.66
N VAL A 279 -11.39 32.14 -18.68
CA VAL A 279 -11.09 33.56 -18.72
C VAL A 279 -10.49 33.93 -20.05
N SER A 280 -10.97 35.04 -20.62
CA SER A 280 -10.50 35.56 -21.89
C SER A 280 -9.99 36.97 -21.78
N ARG A 281 -8.81 37.22 -22.35
CA ARG A 281 -8.20 38.55 -22.36
C ARG A 281 -7.28 38.73 -23.56
N SER A 282 -7.26 39.94 -24.11
CA SER A 282 -6.26 40.35 -25.09
C SER A 282 -5.22 41.28 -24.46
N PHE A 283 -3.94 41.04 -24.76
CA PHE A 283 -2.83 41.86 -24.29
C PHE A 283 -1.62 41.78 -25.25
N PRO A 284 -0.82 42.84 -25.37
CA PRO A 284 0.48 42.76 -26.05
C PRO A 284 1.48 41.98 -25.19
N LEU A 285 2.40 41.28 -25.83
CA LEU A 285 3.48 40.54 -25.17
C LEU A 285 4.80 40.83 -25.89
N ALA A 286 5.71 41.57 -25.24
CA ALA A 286 7.01 41.93 -25.80
C ALA A 286 7.93 40.72 -25.93
N ALA A 287 9.01 40.85 -26.70
CA ALA A 287 10.03 39.82 -26.80
C ALA A 287 10.69 39.59 -25.42
N GLY A 288 10.78 38.34 -24.99
CA GLY A 288 11.30 37.94 -23.67
C GLY A 288 10.34 38.18 -22.50
N GLU A 289 9.14 38.71 -22.73
CA GLU A 289 8.14 38.96 -21.70
C GLU A 289 7.27 37.72 -21.45
N ALA A 290 6.89 37.52 -20.19
CA ALA A 290 5.93 36.51 -19.76
C ALA A 290 4.70 37.18 -19.13
N ALA A 291 3.53 36.57 -19.31
CA ALA A 291 2.31 36.92 -18.61
C ALA A 291 1.77 35.69 -17.88
N ASP A 292 1.44 35.83 -16.59
CA ASP A 292 1.03 34.71 -15.75
C ASP A 292 -0.21 35.03 -14.89
N TRP A 293 -1.06 34.03 -14.69
CA TRP A 293 -2.32 34.14 -13.97
C TRP A 293 -2.70 32.84 -13.28
N LEU A 294 -3.67 32.92 -12.37
CA LEU A 294 -4.20 31.79 -11.62
C LEU A 294 -5.67 31.56 -11.95
N VAL A 295 -6.06 30.30 -12.08
CA VAL A 295 -7.43 29.82 -11.91
C VAL A 295 -7.46 28.97 -10.64
N VAL A 296 -8.33 29.34 -9.70
CA VAL A 296 -8.42 28.71 -8.38
C VAL A 296 -9.81 28.14 -8.20
N ALA A 297 -9.92 26.91 -7.71
CA ALA A 297 -11.18 26.21 -7.53
C ALA A 297 -11.26 25.47 -6.20
N GLU A 298 -12.43 25.48 -5.56
CA GLU A 298 -12.66 24.84 -4.27
C GLU A 298 -14.01 24.12 -4.25
N VAL A 299 -14.13 23.07 -3.46
CA VAL A 299 -15.31 22.21 -3.34
C VAL A 299 -16.11 22.47 -2.07
N GLU A 300 -17.38 22.05 -2.05
CA GLU A 300 -18.21 21.97 -0.83
C GLU A 300 -18.35 23.30 -0.06
N GLN A 301 -18.50 24.42 -0.76
CA GLN A 301 -18.66 25.75 -0.18
C GLN A 301 -20.12 26.06 0.16
N ASP A 302 -20.41 26.42 1.40
CA ASP A 302 -21.71 26.97 1.80
C ASP A 302 -21.80 28.48 1.52
N ALA A 303 -22.99 29.05 1.71
CA ALA A 303 -23.22 30.47 1.46
C ALA A 303 -22.32 31.41 2.30
N SER A 304 -21.98 31.01 3.54
CA SER A 304 -21.12 31.81 4.42
C SER A 304 -19.69 31.84 3.91
N ARG A 305 -19.15 30.68 3.52
CA ARG A 305 -17.80 30.55 2.95
C ARG A 305 -17.70 31.27 1.61
N VAL A 306 -18.71 31.18 0.74
CA VAL A 306 -18.76 31.94 -0.51
C VAL A 306 -18.69 33.45 -0.25
N ARG A 307 -19.44 33.96 0.74
CA ARG A 307 -19.39 35.41 1.09
C ARG A 307 -18.02 35.83 1.61
N SER A 308 -17.38 35.02 2.46
CA SER A 308 -16.00 35.28 2.90
C SER A 308 -15.03 35.29 1.73
N LEU A 309 -15.14 34.31 0.81
CA LEU A 309 -14.30 34.23 -0.38
C LEU A 309 -14.49 35.43 -1.31
N MET A 310 -15.73 35.92 -1.50
CA MET A 310 -15.98 37.13 -2.30
C MET A 310 -15.24 38.36 -1.76
N LEU A 311 -15.20 38.52 -0.44
CA LEU A 311 -14.44 39.61 0.21
C LEU A 311 -12.94 39.42 0.04
N ASP A 312 -12.48 38.18 0.19
CA ASP A 312 -11.06 37.88 0.14
C ASP A 312 -10.47 38.03 -1.28
N VAL A 313 -11.19 37.54 -2.30
CA VAL A 313 -10.81 37.67 -3.72
C VAL A 313 -10.83 39.13 -4.20
N ALA A 314 -11.66 39.98 -3.59
CA ALA A 314 -11.69 41.41 -3.89
C ALA A 314 -10.51 42.19 -3.26
N THR A 315 -9.76 41.58 -2.34
CA THR A 315 -8.66 42.24 -1.64
C THR A 315 -7.39 42.26 -2.50
N PRO A 316 -6.66 43.39 -2.59
CA PRO A 316 -5.40 43.48 -3.33
C PRO A 316 -4.37 42.42 -2.89
N GLY A 317 -3.54 41.94 -3.82
CA GLY A 317 -2.50 40.95 -3.50
C GLY A 317 -3.00 39.53 -3.27
N ILE A 318 -4.24 39.21 -3.65
CA ILE A 318 -4.79 37.85 -3.53
C ILE A 318 -3.92 36.79 -4.24
N LYS A 319 -3.33 37.11 -5.40
CA LYS A 319 -2.44 36.20 -6.14
C LYS A 319 -1.27 35.75 -5.28
N ASP A 320 -0.59 36.69 -4.62
CA ASP A 320 0.55 36.41 -3.75
C ASP A 320 0.14 35.59 -2.52
N ARG A 321 -1.05 35.85 -1.95
CA ARG A 321 -1.56 35.10 -0.81
C ARG A 321 -1.87 33.64 -1.15
N VAL A 322 -2.46 33.38 -2.32
CA VAL A 322 -2.67 32.00 -2.81
C VAL A 322 -1.33 31.29 -2.96
N LEU A 323 -0.36 31.91 -3.63
CA LEU A 323 0.96 31.31 -3.84
C LEU A 323 1.72 31.07 -2.52
N ALA A 324 1.58 31.98 -1.55
CA ALA A 324 2.14 31.80 -0.21
C ALA A 324 1.52 30.61 0.55
N ASP A 325 0.21 30.37 0.42
CA ASP A 325 -0.44 29.21 1.03
C ASP A 325 -0.04 27.89 0.34
N VAL A 326 0.16 27.90 -0.98
CA VAL A 326 0.74 26.75 -1.72
C VAL A 326 2.15 26.43 -1.22
N ALA A 327 3.01 27.45 -1.05
CA ALA A 327 4.35 27.27 -0.49
C ALA A 327 4.28 26.71 0.95
N SER A 328 3.39 27.26 1.78
CA SER A 328 3.17 26.78 3.15
C SER A 328 2.70 25.32 3.20
N GLY A 329 1.88 24.88 2.24
CA GLY A 329 1.49 23.47 2.10
C GLY A 329 2.69 22.56 1.80
N THR A 330 3.63 23.03 0.98
CA THR A 330 4.88 22.31 0.71
C THR A 330 5.74 22.20 1.97
N GLU A 331 5.92 23.29 2.72
CA GLU A 331 6.66 23.27 3.99
C GLU A 331 6.03 22.32 5.01
N ARG A 332 4.69 22.29 5.14
CA ARG A 332 3.99 21.35 6.01
C ARG A 332 4.18 19.90 5.57
N LEU A 333 4.16 19.63 4.28
CA LEU A 333 4.42 18.30 3.74
C LEU A 333 5.86 17.83 4.04
N VAL A 334 6.85 18.71 3.84
CA VAL A 334 8.25 18.45 4.19
C VAL A 334 8.39 18.17 5.69
N ARG A 335 7.67 18.91 6.54
CA ARG A 335 7.64 18.66 8.00
C ARG A 335 7.03 17.29 8.33
N ILE A 336 5.96 16.86 7.66
CA ILE A 336 5.37 15.53 7.82
C ILE A 336 6.40 14.45 7.48
N VAL A 337 7.08 14.57 6.34
CA VAL A 337 8.06 13.57 5.87
C VAL A 337 9.34 13.56 6.73
N GLY A 338 9.82 14.73 7.15
CA GLY A 338 10.99 14.83 8.02
C GLY A 338 10.77 14.31 9.44
N LYS A 339 9.52 14.22 9.91
CA LYS A 339 9.18 13.56 11.18
C LYS A 339 9.41 12.04 11.14
N THR A 340 9.42 11.43 9.95
CA THR A 340 9.62 9.99 9.71
C THR A 340 10.94 9.69 9.00
N ASP A 341 11.97 10.47 9.27
CA ASP A 341 13.32 10.31 8.71
C ASP A 341 13.40 10.28 7.17
N GLY A 342 12.49 10.98 6.49
CA GLY A 342 12.43 11.03 5.03
C GLY A 342 13.34 12.06 4.35
N LEU A 343 14.21 12.77 5.09
CA LEU A 343 15.08 13.82 4.56
C LEU A 343 16.54 13.35 4.52
N GLN A 344 17.15 13.45 3.35
CA GLN A 344 18.54 13.05 3.09
C GLN A 344 19.22 14.07 2.17
N ALA A 345 20.55 14.09 2.19
CA ALA A 345 21.40 14.84 1.28
C ALA A 345 22.63 13.99 0.93
N THR A 346 22.64 13.41 -0.26
CA THR A 346 23.69 12.54 -0.79
C THR A 346 24.00 12.93 -2.24
N ALA A 347 25.08 12.40 -2.81
CA ALA A 347 25.38 12.60 -4.24
C ALA A 347 24.43 11.84 -5.18
N ASP A 348 23.75 10.79 -4.71
CA ASP A 348 22.72 10.06 -5.47
C ASP A 348 21.34 10.73 -5.30
N GLU A 349 21.21 11.92 -5.89
CA GLU A 349 20.02 12.76 -5.74
C GLU A 349 18.69 12.08 -6.14
N PRO A 350 18.59 11.27 -7.22
CA PRO A 350 17.38 10.49 -7.50
C PRO A 350 16.96 9.57 -6.35
N SER A 351 17.91 8.93 -5.67
CA SER A 351 17.64 8.08 -4.51
C SER A 351 17.18 8.86 -3.28
N VAL A 352 17.69 10.09 -3.07
CA VAL A 352 17.18 11.01 -2.03
C VAL A 352 15.69 11.28 -2.24
N TRP A 353 15.29 11.63 -3.46
CA TRP A 353 13.89 11.97 -3.75
C TRP A 353 12.99 10.73 -3.80
N ARG A 354 13.52 9.56 -4.18
CA ARG A 354 12.81 8.29 -4.01
C ARG A 354 12.58 7.97 -2.53
N HIS A 355 13.57 8.20 -1.65
CA HIS A 355 13.43 8.02 -0.21
C HIS A 355 12.36 8.96 0.37
N PHE A 356 12.34 10.23 -0.04
CA PHE A 356 11.28 11.18 0.31
C PHE A 356 9.89 10.65 -0.08
N ALA A 357 9.73 10.22 -1.34
CA ALA A 357 8.46 9.66 -1.83
C ALA A 357 8.06 8.40 -1.05
N ASN A 358 9.00 7.50 -0.79
CA ASN A 358 8.76 6.29 -0.02
C ASN A 358 8.29 6.61 1.41
N ALA A 359 8.96 7.53 2.10
CA ALA A 359 8.58 7.99 3.44
C ALA A 359 7.18 8.63 3.43
N LEU A 360 6.91 9.48 2.44
CA LEU A 360 5.61 10.11 2.26
C LEU A 360 4.48 9.09 2.07
N PHE A 361 4.62 8.15 1.14
CA PHE A 361 3.58 7.16 0.87
C PHE A 361 3.43 6.14 2.02
N ASN A 362 4.49 5.85 2.77
CA ASN A 362 4.40 5.08 4.01
C ASN A 362 3.57 5.82 5.07
N ALA A 363 3.86 7.11 5.27
CA ALA A 363 3.13 7.99 6.19
C ALA A 363 1.66 8.17 5.77
N MET A 364 1.36 8.36 4.48
CA MET A 364 -0.02 8.48 3.98
C MET A 364 -0.83 7.20 4.18
N ARG A 365 -0.20 6.02 4.12
CA ARG A 365 -0.90 4.73 4.22
C ARG A 365 -0.99 4.21 5.67
N GLY A 366 0.04 4.43 6.48
CA GLY A 366 0.15 3.97 7.87
C GLY A 366 -0.11 5.01 8.95
N GLY A 367 -0.01 6.29 8.62
CA GLY A 367 -0.10 7.42 9.55
C GLY A 367 1.21 7.75 10.26
N ILE A 368 1.26 8.91 10.91
CA ILE A 368 2.40 9.36 11.70
C ILE A 368 1.96 9.94 13.05
N PRO A 369 2.76 9.84 14.12
CA PRO A 369 2.49 10.54 15.37
C PRO A 369 2.52 12.06 15.17
N ASP A 370 1.49 12.76 15.64
CA ASP A 370 1.36 14.20 15.41
C ASP A 370 2.45 15.02 16.14
N HIS A 371 2.69 14.69 17.41
CA HIS A 371 3.62 15.40 18.30
C HIS A 371 4.65 14.48 18.97
N GLY A 372 5.34 13.65 18.20
CA GLY A 372 6.36 12.79 18.76
C GLY A 372 5.77 11.73 19.71
N TYR A 373 6.32 11.64 20.91
CA TYR A 373 5.80 10.80 21.99
C TYR A 373 4.90 11.55 22.99
N LEU A 374 4.51 12.79 22.67
CA LEU A 374 3.61 13.56 23.52
C LEU A 374 2.17 13.06 23.35
N ILE A 375 1.51 12.77 24.47
CA ILE A 375 0.12 12.31 24.54
C ILE A 375 -0.76 13.44 25.05
N SER A 376 -1.86 13.70 24.34
CA SER A 376 -2.91 14.62 24.80
C SER A 376 -3.86 13.91 25.76
N ARG A 377 -4.06 14.47 26.95
CA ARG A 377 -5.00 13.93 27.94
C ARG A 377 -6.42 13.90 27.41
N ASP A 378 -6.83 14.96 26.71
CA ASP A 378 -8.21 15.11 26.25
C ASP A 378 -8.50 14.13 25.09
N ASP A 379 -7.53 13.89 24.22
CA ASP A 379 -7.65 12.89 23.15
C ASP A 379 -7.57 11.45 23.69
N LEU A 380 -6.70 11.16 24.66
CA LEU A 380 -6.69 9.87 25.37
C LEU A 380 -8.05 9.61 26.05
N ARG A 381 -8.63 10.62 26.70
CA ARG A 381 -9.97 10.53 27.31
C ARG A 381 -11.04 10.24 26.25
N ALA A 382 -11.00 10.91 25.10
CA ALA A 382 -11.94 10.66 24.00
C ALA A 382 -11.80 9.25 23.42
N TYR A 383 -10.55 8.76 23.29
CA TYR A 383 -10.27 7.38 22.89
C TYR A 383 -10.85 6.38 23.89
N LEU A 384 -10.59 6.54 25.19
CA LEU A 384 -11.12 5.65 26.22
C LEU A 384 -12.65 5.67 26.27
N ALA A 385 -13.28 6.84 26.09
CA ALA A 385 -14.73 6.96 26.06
C ALA A 385 -15.39 6.20 24.91
N LYS A 386 -14.72 6.06 23.76
CA LYS A 386 -15.22 5.28 22.61
C LYS A 386 -14.81 3.81 22.67
N THR A 387 -13.66 3.52 23.26
CA THR A 387 -13.09 2.17 23.27
C THR A 387 -13.66 1.35 24.41
N ASN A 388 -13.66 1.90 25.62
CA ASN A 388 -14.25 1.29 26.81
C ASN A 388 -14.76 2.37 27.78
N ALA A 389 -15.99 2.84 27.57
CA ALA A 389 -16.62 3.87 28.37
C ALA A 389 -16.63 3.55 29.88
N PRO A 390 -16.88 2.30 30.33
CA PRO A 390 -16.73 1.93 31.74
C PRO A 390 -15.32 2.16 32.32
N VAL A 391 -14.24 1.86 31.58
CA VAL A 391 -12.87 2.17 31.99
C VAL A 391 -12.68 3.69 32.11
N GLY A 392 -13.09 4.44 31.10
CA GLY A 392 -13.02 5.91 31.11
C GLY A 392 -13.76 6.53 32.30
N ALA A 393 -14.93 5.99 32.65
CA ALA A 393 -15.72 6.46 33.79
C ALA A 393 -15.08 6.14 35.14
N ARG A 394 -14.60 4.90 35.35
CA ARG A 394 -13.98 4.51 36.63
C ARG A 394 -12.60 5.14 36.84
N GLN A 395 -11.89 5.47 35.76
CA GLN A 395 -10.59 6.15 35.78
C GLN A 395 -10.69 7.67 35.59
N ALA A 396 -11.87 8.27 35.73
CA ALA A 396 -12.06 9.71 35.53
C ALA A 396 -11.15 10.56 36.44
N ALA A 397 -11.00 10.18 37.72
CA ALA A 397 -10.13 10.89 38.66
C ALA A 397 -8.64 10.79 38.29
N PHE A 398 -8.20 9.62 37.80
CA PHE A 398 -6.85 9.44 37.25
C PHE A 398 -6.64 10.35 36.03
N LEU A 399 -7.58 10.33 35.07
CA LEU A 399 -7.52 11.15 33.87
C LEU A 399 -7.58 12.65 34.18
N ASP A 400 -8.30 13.08 35.22
CA ASP A 400 -8.37 14.49 35.66
C ASP A 400 -7.06 14.95 36.30
N ALA A 401 -6.33 14.04 36.94
CA ALA A 401 -5.04 14.33 37.59
C ALA A 401 -3.87 14.42 36.59
N LEU A 402 -4.01 13.83 35.39
CA LEU A 402 -3.01 13.95 34.33
C LEU A 402 -2.85 15.41 33.88
N PRO A 403 -1.62 15.86 33.58
CA PRO A 403 -1.41 17.15 32.93
C PRO A 403 -2.08 17.17 31.53
N PRO A 404 -2.35 18.35 30.94
CA PRO A 404 -2.99 18.45 29.61
C PRO A 404 -2.25 17.67 28.53
N SER A 405 -0.93 17.54 28.65
CA SER A 405 -0.08 16.72 27.81
C SER A 405 1.12 16.18 28.60
N LEU A 406 1.59 14.98 28.27
CA LEU A 406 2.71 14.29 28.90
C LEU A 406 3.40 13.32 27.93
N LEU A 407 4.64 12.93 28.21
CA LEU A 407 5.34 11.94 27.39
C LEU A 407 4.75 10.55 27.63
N ARG A 408 4.79 9.69 26.59
CA ARG A 408 4.29 8.32 26.67
C ARG A 408 4.87 7.55 27.85
N HIS A 409 6.17 7.66 28.12
CA HIS A 409 6.79 6.95 29.24
C HIS A 409 6.24 7.38 30.60
N ASP A 410 5.96 8.68 30.79
CA ASP A 410 5.35 9.21 32.01
C ASP A 410 3.90 8.75 32.16
N LEU A 411 3.16 8.67 31.05
CA LEU A 411 1.82 8.10 31.02
C LEU A 411 1.87 6.64 31.47
N MET A 412 2.74 5.81 30.88
CA MET A 412 2.82 4.39 31.21
C MET A 412 3.25 4.16 32.66
N ALA A 413 4.15 4.99 33.21
CA ALA A 413 4.51 4.94 34.62
C ALA A 413 3.31 5.26 35.53
N SER A 414 2.55 6.32 35.21
CA SER A 414 1.35 6.70 35.96
C SER A 414 0.24 5.64 35.87
N VAL A 415 0.08 5.01 34.71
CA VAL A 415 -0.89 3.93 34.49
C VAL A 415 -0.52 2.68 35.30
N ALA A 416 0.76 2.35 35.40
CA ALA A 416 1.23 1.24 36.22
C ALA A 416 0.91 1.45 37.71
N GLU A 417 1.00 2.69 38.21
CA GLU A 417 0.63 3.05 39.59
C GLU A 417 -0.89 2.96 39.85
N ALA A 418 -1.72 3.21 38.82
CA ALA A 418 -3.18 3.12 38.93
C ALA A 418 -3.68 1.67 39.15
N GLY A 419 -2.89 0.66 38.76
CA GLY A 419 -3.16 -0.76 39.05
C GLY A 419 -4.38 -1.35 38.33
N ASP A 420 -4.86 -0.72 37.25
CA ASP A 420 -5.98 -1.17 36.44
C ASP A 420 -5.49 -1.77 35.12
N LEU A 421 -5.66 -3.08 34.96
CA LEU A 421 -5.16 -3.82 33.79
C LEU A 421 -5.84 -3.42 32.47
N ASP A 422 -7.11 -3.01 32.48
CA ASP A 422 -7.74 -2.57 31.22
C ASP A 422 -7.26 -1.17 30.84
N LEU A 423 -7.02 -0.29 31.82
CA LEU A 423 -6.38 1.01 31.57
C LEU A 423 -4.95 0.81 31.04
N GLU A 424 -4.19 -0.12 31.62
CA GLU A 424 -2.85 -0.49 31.15
C GLU A 424 -2.85 -0.93 29.70
N ARG A 425 -3.70 -1.89 29.34
CA ARG A 425 -3.84 -2.36 27.95
C ARG A 425 -4.20 -1.21 27.01
N LEU A 426 -5.24 -0.44 27.33
CA LEU A 426 -5.74 0.62 26.45
C LEU A 426 -4.74 1.77 26.30
N ALA A 427 -4.00 2.11 27.36
CA ALA A 427 -2.92 3.09 27.28
C ALA A 427 -1.71 2.56 26.49
N ALA A 428 -1.40 1.26 26.61
CA ALA A 428 -0.34 0.62 25.83
C ALA A 428 -0.69 0.57 24.34
N GLU A 429 -1.93 0.21 23.97
CA GLU A 429 -2.46 0.13 22.58
C GLU A 429 -2.60 1.50 21.91
N TYR A 430 -2.76 2.58 22.69
CA TYR A 430 -3.06 3.91 22.16
C TYR A 430 -1.93 4.47 21.26
N LEU A 431 -2.31 4.80 20.03
CA LEU A 431 -1.45 5.35 18.98
C LEU A 431 -2.01 6.70 18.48
N PRO A 432 -1.37 7.84 18.79
CA PRO A 432 -1.83 9.19 18.42
C PRO A 432 -1.47 9.55 16.97
N LEU A 433 -1.89 8.72 16.01
CA LEU A 433 -1.55 8.90 14.59
C LEU A 433 -2.51 9.84 13.87
N SER A 434 -1.99 10.58 12.90
CA SER A 434 -2.77 11.32 11.88
C SER A 434 -2.22 11.03 10.49
N PHE A 435 -2.68 11.75 9.47
CA PHE A 435 -2.23 11.69 8.07
C PHE A 435 -2.55 10.40 7.29
N SER A 436 -2.94 9.31 7.97
CA SER A 436 -3.27 8.05 7.30
C SER A 436 -4.57 8.11 6.47
N ARG A 437 -4.60 7.35 5.37
CA ARG A 437 -5.78 7.09 4.54
C ARG A 437 -5.69 5.73 3.87
N ARG A 438 -6.84 5.16 3.50
CA ARG A 438 -6.87 4.00 2.58
C ARG A 438 -6.38 4.39 1.19
N HIS A 439 -5.67 3.47 0.54
CA HIS A 439 -4.99 3.67 -0.74
C HIS A 439 -5.91 3.45 -1.96
N GLY A 440 -7.15 3.94 -1.89
CA GLY A 440 -8.05 3.99 -3.03
C GLY A 440 -7.71 5.13 -3.98
N ASP A 441 -7.80 4.86 -5.28
CA ASP A 441 -7.59 5.81 -6.37
C ASP A 441 -8.16 5.25 -7.70
N PRO A 442 -8.21 6.02 -8.80
CA PRO A 442 -8.74 5.57 -10.10
C PRO A 442 -8.14 4.30 -10.69
N SER A 443 -6.88 3.99 -10.39
CA SER A 443 -6.18 2.77 -10.81
C SER A 443 -6.37 1.59 -9.83
N ARG A 444 -7.01 1.86 -8.68
CA ARG A 444 -7.42 0.90 -7.64
C ARG A 444 -8.90 1.11 -7.28
N PRO A 445 -9.83 1.05 -8.25
CA PRO A 445 -11.20 1.53 -8.08
C PRO A 445 -12.04 0.69 -7.09
N TRP A 446 -11.62 -0.54 -6.79
CA TRP A 446 -12.23 -1.41 -5.77
C TRP A 446 -11.96 -0.95 -4.34
N ASN A 447 -10.96 -0.10 -4.12
CA ASN A 447 -10.65 0.47 -2.81
C ASN A 447 -11.32 1.84 -2.65
N SER A 448 -12.30 1.94 -1.74
CA SER A 448 -12.80 3.23 -1.28
C SER A 448 -11.78 3.93 -0.37
N PHE A 449 -11.69 5.26 -0.47
CA PHE A 449 -10.84 6.07 0.40
C PHE A 449 -11.59 7.25 1.00
N SER A 450 -11.10 7.73 2.14
CA SER A 450 -11.52 8.96 2.80
C SER A 450 -10.32 9.53 3.56
N ILE A 451 -9.95 10.78 3.31
CA ILE A 451 -8.84 11.51 3.92
C ILE A 451 -9.42 12.33 5.06
N ARG A 452 -9.38 11.77 6.27
CA ARG A 452 -10.00 12.37 7.46
C ARG A 452 -8.95 12.91 8.39
N LEU A 453 -8.50 14.14 8.10
CA LEU A 453 -7.53 14.88 8.93
C LEU A 453 -8.18 15.90 9.85
N LYS A 454 -9.45 16.25 9.56
CA LYS A 454 -10.23 17.23 10.30
C LYS A 454 -11.62 16.68 10.59
N ASP A 455 -12.23 17.18 11.66
CA ASP A 455 -13.66 16.97 11.94
C ASP A 455 -14.54 17.88 11.07
N ASP A 456 -15.87 17.77 11.23
CA ASP A 456 -16.83 18.57 10.47
C ASP A 456 -16.80 20.08 10.84
N GLN A 457 -16.11 20.47 11.92
CA GLN A 457 -15.85 21.86 12.30
C GLN A 457 -14.48 22.37 11.80
N GLY A 458 -13.73 21.53 11.08
CA GLY A 458 -12.40 21.86 10.55
C GLY A 458 -11.26 21.74 11.57
N GLN A 459 -11.51 21.19 12.75
CA GLN A 459 -10.46 20.97 13.76
C GLN A 459 -9.65 19.70 13.43
N PRO A 460 -8.31 19.70 13.61
CA PRO A 460 -7.49 18.51 13.40
C PRO A 460 -7.94 17.32 14.25
N ILE A 461 -7.87 16.12 13.68
CA ILE A 461 -8.15 14.87 14.40
C ILE A 461 -6.99 13.89 14.28
N LEU A 462 -6.80 13.11 15.36
CA LEU A 462 -5.96 11.92 15.35
C LEU A 462 -6.84 10.75 14.92
N ASN A 463 -6.48 10.07 13.84
CA ASN A 463 -7.23 8.93 13.35
C ASN A 463 -6.38 8.05 12.44
N TYR A 464 -6.65 6.75 12.48
CA TYR A 464 -6.11 5.82 11.52
C TYR A 464 -7.05 4.67 11.20
N GLN A 465 -6.92 4.17 9.97
CA GLN A 465 -7.57 2.95 9.51
C GLN A 465 -6.74 2.29 8.41
N GLY A 466 -6.71 0.96 8.39
CA GLY A 466 -6.02 0.23 7.35
C GLY A 466 -6.40 -1.25 7.35
N ASN A 467 -6.32 -1.87 6.18
CA ASN A 467 -6.36 -3.32 6.09
C ASN A 467 -5.16 -3.88 6.87
N TRP A 468 -5.35 -5.04 7.51
CA TRP A 468 -4.41 -5.64 8.46
C TRP A 468 -2.97 -5.63 7.97
N ARG A 469 -2.72 -6.31 6.83
CA ARG A 469 -1.40 -6.43 6.23
C ARG A 469 -0.78 -5.06 5.92
N ASP A 470 -1.53 -4.19 5.27
CA ASP A 470 -1.00 -2.92 4.78
C ASP A 470 -0.46 -2.05 5.91
N ILE A 471 -1.25 -1.88 6.97
CA ILE A 471 -0.92 -0.95 8.05
C ILE A 471 0.18 -1.48 8.97
N PHE A 472 0.18 -2.79 9.31
CA PHE A 472 1.26 -3.37 10.11
C PHE A 472 2.59 -3.41 9.35
N GLN A 473 2.56 -3.57 8.02
CA GLN A 473 3.76 -3.40 7.19
C GLN A 473 4.27 -1.95 7.18
N ASN A 474 3.39 -0.95 7.12
CA ASN A 474 3.83 0.45 7.20
C ASN A 474 4.37 0.81 8.59
N TRP A 475 3.78 0.23 9.63
CA TRP A 475 4.19 0.43 11.01
C TRP A 475 5.54 -0.22 11.33
N GLU A 476 5.92 -1.30 10.66
CA GLU A 476 7.29 -1.83 10.75
C GLU A 476 8.33 -0.77 10.36
N ALA A 477 8.15 -0.08 9.23
CA ALA A 477 9.05 1.00 8.82
C ALA A 477 8.93 2.23 9.74
N LEU A 478 7.71 2.59 10.17
CA LEU A 478 7.48 3.70 11.11
C LEU A 478 8.18 3.48 12.46
N ALA A 479 8.25 2.22 12.92
CA ALA A 479 8.90 1.86 14.17
C ALA A 479 10.42 2.09 14.15
N LEU A 480 11.05 2.26 12.99
CA LEU A 480 12.46 2.67 12.92
C LEU A 480 12.65 4.14 13.29
N SER A 481 11.69 5.01 12.95
CA SER A 481 11.69 6.44 13.30
C SER A 481 11.05 6.74 14.66
N TYR A 482 10.19 5.83 15.13
CA TYR A 482 9.50 5.90 16.41
C TYR A 482 9.57 4.58 17.19
N PRO A 483 10.77 4.13 17.61
CA PRO A 483 10.92 2.83 18.27
C PRO A 483 10.06 2.67 19.51
N ASP A 484 9.73 3.76 20.22
CA ASP A 484 8.96 3.62 21.45
C ASP A 484 7.49 3.22 21.25
N PHE A 485 6.95 3.37 20.04
CA PHE A 485 5.60 2.94 19.68
C PHE A 485 5.51 1.49 19.23
N VAL A 486 6.62 0.76 19.07
CA VAL A 486 6.58 -0.66 18.67
C VAL A 486 5.76 -1.51 19.64
N GLU A 487 5.83 -1.20 20.94
CA GLU A 487 5.01 -1.84 21.96
C GLU A 487 3.52 -1.60 21.69
N ALA A 488 3.11 -0.37 21.37
CA ALA A 488 1.72 -0.06 21.06
C ALA A 488 1.23 -0.79 19.80
N MET A 489 2.08 -0.91 18.78
CA MET A 489 1.80 -1.69 17.58
C MET A 489 1.64 -3.19 17.89
N LEU A 490 2.45 -3.73 18.80
CA LEU A 490 2.35 -5.12 19.28
C LEU A 490 1.04 -5.35 20.06
N PHE A 491 0.67 -4.44 20.97
CA PHE A 491 -0.62 -4.50 21.66
C PHE A 491 -1.78 -4.45 20.66
N LYS A 492 -1.72 -3.52 19.69
CA LYS A 492 -2.76 -3.42 18.65
C LYS A 492 -2.90 -4.70 17.85
N PHE A 493 -1.78 -5.31 17.46
CA PHE A 493 -1.75 -6.58 16.74
C PHE A 493 -2.32 -7.72 17.59
N ALA A 494 -1.80 -7.88 18.81
CA ALA A 494 -2.14 -8.97 19.70
C ALA A 494 -3.62 -8.89 20.12
N ASP A 495 -4.10 -7.75 20.61
CA ASP A 495 -5.48 -7.59 21.10
C ASP A 495 -6.52 -7.69 19.99
N SER A 496 -6.13 -7.34 18.76
CA SER A 496 -6.99 -7.52 17.59
C SER A 496 -6.93 -8.94 17.01
N SER A 497 -6.03 -9.82 17.48
CA SER A 497 -5.95 -11.21 17.02
C SER A 497 -6.96 -12.09 17.77
N THR A 498 -7.57 -13.03 17.05
CA THR A 498 -8.66 -13.90 17.55
C THR A 498 -8.13 -15.01 18.44
N ILE A 499 -9.03 -15.60 19.24
CA ILE A 499 -8.70 -16.73 20.13
C ILE A 499 -8.31 -18.00 19.35
N ASP A 500 -8.64 -18.11 18.07
CA ASP A 500 -8.27 -19.22 17.20
C ASP A 500 -7.05 -18.94 16.30
N GLY A 501 -6.31 -17.85 16.55
CA GLY A 501 -4.99 -17.59 15.93
C GLY A 501 -5.06 -16.94 14.55
N TYR A 502 -6.07 -16.10 14.32
CA TYR A 502 -6.28 -15.29 13.13
C TYR A 502 -6.60 -13.83 13.51
N ASN A 503 -7.25 -13.08 12.61
CA ASN A 503 -7.55 -11.67 12.82
C ASN A 503 -8.67 -11.16 11.91
N PRO A 504 -9.35 -10.06 12.29
CA PRO A 504 -10.21 -9.30 11.38
C PRO A 504 -9.39 -8.69 10.22
N TYR A 505 -10.08 -8.32 9.13
CA TYR A 505 -9.41 -7.81 7.92
C TYR A 505 -8.93 -6.36 8.06
N ARG A 506 -9.51 -5.57 8.98
CA ARG A 506 -9.21 -4.13 9.15
C ARG A 506 -9.03 -3.76 10.61
N VAL A 507 -8.03 -2.90 10.86
CA VAL A 507 -7.83 -2.22 12.15
C VAL A 507 -8.14 -0.73 12.03
N LEU A 508 -8.64 -0.18 13.12
CA LEU A 508 -9.06 1.21 13.30
C LEU A 508 -8.43 1.77 14.58
N ARG A 509 -8.41 3.10 14.71
CA ARG A 509 -8.01 3.76 15.96
C ARG A 509 -8.68 3.15 17.18
N GLU A 510 -10.01 3.06 17.18
CA GLU A 510 -10.77 2.53 18.31
C GLU A 510 -10.85 1.00 18.35
N GLY A 511 -10.38 0.24 17.35
CA GLY A 511 -10.55 -1.23 17.38
C GLY A 511 -10.32 -1.89 16.03
N TYR A 512 -11.30 -2.67 15.57
CA TYR A 512 -11.23 -3.44 14.32
C TYR A 512 -12.62 -3.71 13.73
N GLU A 513 -12.61 -4.15 12.46
CA GLU A 513 -13.79 -4.55 11.68
C GLU A 513 -13.54 -5.87 10.96
N TRP A 514 -14.54 -6.75 10.98
CA TRP A 514 -14.58 -7.99 10.19
C TRP A 514 -15.55 -7.84 9.00
N GLU A 515 -15.40 -8.68 7.99
CA GLU A 515 -16.32 -8.75 6.86
C GLU A 515 -17.63 -9.43 7.29
N VAL A 516 -18.77 -8.99 6.75
CA VAL A 516 -20.09 -9.57 7.00
C VAL A 516 -20.60 -10.13 5.69
N LEU A 517 -21.20 -11.32 5.70
CA LEU A 517 -21.78 -11.93 4.51
C LEU A 517 -23.01 -11.12 4.06
N ASP A 518 -23.04 -10.72 2.78
CA ASP A 518 -24.23 -10.21 2.10
C ASP A 518 -24.65 -11.20 1.01
N LEU A 519 -25.73 -11.94 1.25
CA LEU A 519 -26.24 -12.95 0.32
C LEU A 519 -26.74 -12.38 -1.02
N LYS A 520 -26.81 -11.05 -1.17
CA LYS A 520 -27.19 -10.38 -2.42
C LYS A 520 -25.98 -9.88 -3.22
N ASP A 521 -24.78 -9.95 -2.66
CA ASP A 521 -23.53 -9.58 -3.31
C ASP A 521 -22.67 -10.82 -3.50
N ASP A 522 -22.57 -11.30 -4.74
CA ASP A 522 -21.74 -12.46 -5.11
C ASP A 522 -20.24 -12.27 -4.76
N TRP A 523 -19.80 -11.05 -4.45
CA TRP A 523 -18.44 -10.72 -4.00
C TRP A 523 -18.28 -10.66 -2.48
N ALA A 524 -19.37 -10.68 -1.70
CA ALA A 524 -19.31 -10.65 -0.24
C ALA A 524 -18.98 -12.04 0.31
N ASN A 525 -17.74 -12.23 0.73
CA ASN A 525 -17.26 -13.48 1.32
C ASN A 525 -16.72 -13.20 2.74
N ILE A 526 -16.39 -14.22 3.52
CA ILE A 526 -15.66 -14.11 4.80
C ILE A 526 -14.49 -15.11 4.86
N GLY A 527 -13.53 -14.88 5.74
CA GLY A 527 -12.46 -15.82 6.03
C GLY A 527 -11.25 -15.14 6.64
N TYR A 528 -10.15 -15.90 6.74
CA TYR A 528 -8.89 -15.43 7.31
C TYR A 528 -7.74 -15.65 6.34
N TRP A 529 -6.96 -14.62 6.05
CA TRP A 529 -5.78 -14.74 5.20
C TRP A 529 -4.66 -15.46 5.94
N GLY A 530 -4.04 -16.45 5.30
CA GLY A 530 -3.05 -17.34 5.93
C GLY A 530 -1.77 -16.64 6.39
N ASP A 531 -1.37 -15.57 5.70
CA ASP A 531 -0.11 -14.84 5.95
C ASP A 531 -0.22 -13.78 7.06
N HIS A 532 -1.44 -13.36 7.43
CA HIS A 532 -1.66 -12.17 8.27
C HIS A 532 -1.04 -12.22 9.67
N GLN A 533 -0.69 -13.40 10.19
CA GLN A 533 -0.23 -13.55 11.57
C GLN A 533 1.29 -13.59 11.68
N VAL A 534 1.92 -14.59 11.08
CA VAL A 534 3.29 -15.01 11.43
C VAL A 534 4.33 -13.93 11.15
N ILE A 535 4.52 -13.56 9.88
CA ILE A 535 5.65 -12.68 9.50
C ILE A 535 5.45 -11.26 10.00
N TYR A 536 4.24 -10.71 9.93
CA TYR A 536 3.99 -9.32 10.33
C TYR A 536 4.14 -9.10 11.83
N LEU A 537 3.68 -10.06 12.65
CA LEU A 537 3.94 -10.05 14.10
C LEU A 537 5.44 -10.19 14.38
N LEU A 538 6.10 -11.13 13.72
CA LEU A 538 7.52 -11.39 13.91
C LEU A 538 8.37 -10.14 13.66
N ARG A 539 8.10 -9.39 12.59
CA ARG A 539 8.86 -8.16 12.29
C ARG A 539 8.73 -7.12 13.41
N LEU A 540 7.55 -6.95 14.00
CA LEU A 540 7.36 -6.05 15.14
C LEU A 540 8.08 -6.56 16.40
N LEU A 541 8.05 -7.87 16.65
CA LEU A 541 8.76 -8.48 17.78
C LEU A 541 10.28 -8.31 17.64
N GLU A 542 10.83 -8.53 16.44
CA GLU A 542 12.25 -8.33 16.15
C GLU A 542 12.66 -6.86 16.28
N VAL A 543 11.84 -5.92 15.82
CA VAL A 543 12.10 -4.49 16.01
C VAL A 543 12.12 -4.15 17.50
N ALA A 544 11.15 -4.65 18.27
CA ALA A 544 11.09 -4.43 19.72
C ALA A 544 12.33 -4.99 20.44
N ASP A 545 12.74 -6.22 20.11
CA ASP A 545 13.90 -6.88 20.71
C ASP A 545 15.22 -6.20 20.34
N ARG A 546 15.42 -5.83 19.06
CA ARG A 546 16.64 -5.14 18.61
C ARG A 546 16.81 -3.77 19.26
N HIS A 547 15.73 -2.99 19.39
CA HIS A 547 15.79 -1.63 19.94
C HIS A 547 15.77 -1.62 21.47
N ARG A 548 15.04 -2.55 22.11
CA ARG A 548 14.96 -2.66 23.57
C ARG A 548 15.00 -4.14 24.01
N PRO A 549 16.20 -4.75 24.05
CA PRO A 549 16.36 -6.14 24.45
C PRO A 549 15.74 -6.40 25.83
N GLY A 550 15.01 -7.52 25.95
CA GLY A 550 14.33 -7.91 27.19
C GLY A 550 13.00 -7.20 27.47
N SER A 551 12.57 -6.24 26.63
CA SER A 551 11.27 -5.56 26.78
C SER A 551 10.06 -6.50 26.62
N LEU A 552 10.22 -7.62 25.92
CA LEU A 552 9.18 -8.63 25.74
C LEU A 552 9.01 -9.55 26.96
N VAL A 553 10.07 -9.73 27.76
CA VAL A 553 10.08 -10.70 28.87
C VAL A 553 8.98 -10.44 29.91
N PRO A 554 8.73 -9.21 30.37
CA PRO A 554 7.62 -8.93 31.29
C PRO A 554 6.24 -9.30 30.71
N LEU A 555 6.06 -9.17 29.39
CA LEU A 555 4.81 -9.47 28.71
C LEU A 555 4.56 -10.98 28.58
N LEU A 556 5.60 -11.82 28.64
CA LEU A 556 5.49 -13.28 28.55
C LEU A 556 4.62 -13.87 29.67
N THR A 557 4.59 -13.26 30.85
CA THR A 557 3.84 -13.77 32.00
C THR A 557 2.63 -12.90 32.36
N ARG A 558 2.67 -11.59 32.07
CA ARG A 558 1.63 -10.63 32.45
C ARG A 558 0.36 -10.81 31.60
N ARG A 559 -0.76 -11.20 32.23
CA ARG A 559 -2.07 -11.40 31.56
C ARG A 559 -2.79 -10.08 31.27
N VAL A 560 -2.27 -9.30 30.32
CA VAL A 560 -2.75 -7.95 29.96
C VAL A 560 -3.45 -7.89 28.59
N PHE A 561 -3.17 -8.84 27.68
CA PHE A 561 -3.75 -8.88 26.34
C PHE A 561 -5.18 -9.44 26.33
N THR A 562 -5.93 -9.16 25.26
CA THR A 562 -7.27 -9.69 24.98
C THR A 562 -7.32 -10.41 23.63
N PHE A 563 -8.52 -10.80 23.21
CA PHE A 563 -8.78 -11.45 21.92
C PHE A 563 -9.96 -10.80 21.21
N ALA A 564 -9.89 -10.69 19.89
CA ALA A 564 -11.03 -10.30 19.08
C ALA A 564 -12.09 -11.39 18.99
N ASP A 565 -13.36 -11.05 19.25
CA ASP A 565 -14.53 -11.94 19.13
C ASP A 565 -15.12 -11.87 17.73
N VAL A 566 -14.30 -12.24 16.73
CA VAL A 566 -14.75 -12.31 15.34
C VAL A 566 -15.76 -13.46 15.21
N PRO A 567 -16.95 -13.25 14.62
CA PRO A 567 -18.03 -14.23 14.58
C PRO A 567 -17.83 -15.30 13.50
N TYR A 568 -16.61 -15.77 13.31
CA TYR A 568 -16.28 -16.82 12.34
C TYR A 568 -16.01 -18.12 13.10
N ARG A 569 -16.54 -19.24 12.60
CA ARG A 569 -16.38 -20.56 13.20
C ARG A 569 -15.75 -21.50 12.19
N ILE A 570 -14.48 -21.83 12.43
CA ILE A 570 -13.77 -22.81 11.61
C ILE A 570 -14.33 -24.19 11.94
N ARG A 571 -14.79 -24.90 10.92
CA ARG A 571 -15.43 -26.21 11.05
C ARG A 571 -14.49 -27.29 11.61
N PRO A 572 -15.04 -28.42 12.11
CA PRO A 572 -14.25 -29.58 12.51
C PRO A 572 -13.37 -30.12 11.37
N TYR A 573 -12.24 -30.73 11.71
CA TYR A 573 -11.26 -31.23 10.75
C TYR A 573 -11.83 -32.19 9.71
N GLU A 574 -12.77 -33.08 10.08
CA GLU A 574 -13.42 -33.96 9.10
C GLU A 574 -14.17 -33.19 7.99
N ASP A 575 -14.77 -32.04 8.33
CA ASP A 575 -15.47 -31.19 7.37
C ASP A 575 -14.47 -30.43 6.49
N LEU A 576 -13.34 -29.97 7.07
CA LEU A 576 -12.25 -29.36 6.32
C LEU A 576 -11.68 -30.32 5.27
N LEU A 577 -11.50 -31.60 5.63
CA LEU A 577 -11.04 -32.63 4.69
C LEU A 577 -12.09 -32.95 3.61
N ARG A 578 -13.38 -32.88 3.96
CA ARG A 578 -14.48 -33.18 3.04
C ARG A 578 -14.62 -32.10 1.97
N ASP A 579 -14.65 -30.83 2.37
CA ASP A 579 -14.69 -29.69 1.46
C ASP A 579 -13.83 -28.54 1.99
N PRO A 580 -12.57 -28.42 1.54
CA PRO A 580 -11.66 -27.41 2.08
C PRO A 580 -11.93 -26.00 1.56
N ARG A 581 -12.96 -25.80 0.73
CA ARG A 581 -13.40 -24.48 0.25
C ARG A 581 -14.57 -23.91 1.06
N ASP A 582 -15.27 -24.75 1.83
CA ASP A 582 -16.40 -24.38 2.69
C ASP A 582 -16.11 -24.78 4.15
N THR A 583 -15.36 -23.91 4.83
CA THR A 583 -14.65 -24.25 6.08
C THR A 583 -14.96 -23.30 7.22
N ILE A 584 -15.61 -22.17 6.97
CA ILE A 584 -15.86 -21.14 7.97
C ILE A 584 -17.32 -20.68 7.89
N ASP A 585 -18.04 -20.84 9.00
CA ASP A 585 -19.41 -20.35 9.17
C ASP A 585 -19.44 -18.97 9.83
N PHE A 586 -20.39 -18.12 9.44
CA PHE A 586 -20.68 -16.85 10.13
C PHE A 586 -21.68 -17.08 11.27
N ASP A 587 -21.24 -16.90 12.51
CA ASP A 587 -22.06 -17.04 13.71
C ASP A 587 -22.82 -15.74 14.02
N GLN A 588 -24.05 -15.65 13.53
CA GLN A 588 -24.90 -14.46 13.71
C GLN A 588 -25.17 -14.14 15.18
N ALA A 589 -25.28 -15.14 16.06
CA ALA A 589 -25.57 -14.91 17.48
C ALA A 589 -24.38 -14.24 18.17
N VAL A 590 -23.16 -14.65 17.83
CA VAL A 590 -21.94 -14.01 18.33
C VAL A 590 -21.80 -12.60 17.76
N HIS A 591 -22.10 -12.40 16.48
CA HIS A 591 -22.11 -11.07 15.86
C HIS A 591 -23.05 -10.12 16.60
N ASP A 592 -24.31 -10.52 16.78
CA ASP A 592 -25.33 -9.69 17.43
C ASP A 592 -24.94 -9.38 18.89
N ALA A 593 -24.44 -10.38 19.63
CA ALA A 593 -23.99 -10.20 21.00
C ALA A 593 -22.79 -9.24 21.09
N ALA A 594 -21.81 -9.35 20.19
CA ALA A 594 -20.66 -8.46 20.13
C ALA A 594 -21.08 -7.02 19.79
N MET A 595 -22.01 -6.84 18.85
CA MET A 595 -22.52 -5.52 18.47
C MET A 595 -23.38 -4.88 19.58
N GLU A 596 -24.19 -5.67 20.29
CA GLU A 596 -24.95 -5.19 21.44
C GLU A 596 -24.04 -4.76 22.60
N ARG A 597 -23.01 -5.57 22.92
CA ARG A 597 -21.99 -5.19 23.90
C ARG A 597 -21.24 -3.95 23.46
N ALA A 598 -20.90 -3.84 22.17
CA ALA A 598 -20.19 -2.69 21.63
C ALA A 598 -21.00 -1.39 21.76
N GLY A 599 -22.33 -1.46 21.58
CA GLY A 599 -23.22 -0.32 21.83
C GLY A 599 -23.29 0.14 23.29
N ARG A 600 -22.94 -0.72 24.25
CA ARG A 600 -22.95 -0.42 25.71
C ARG A 600 -21.57 -0.02 26.25
N ILE A 601 -20.52 -0.71 25.83
CA ILE A 601 -19.16 -0.60 26.38
C ILE A 601 -18.28 0.29 25.51
N GLY A 602 -18.51 0.33 24.20
CA GLY A 602 -17.52 0.79 23.21
C GLY A 602 -16.93 -0.39 22.43
N SER A 603 -15.95 -0.14 21.58
CA SER A 603 -15.35 -1.17 20.70
C SER A 603 -14.76 -2.38 21.43
N ASP A 604 -14.32 -2.26 22.70
CA ASP A 604 -13.91 -3.40 23.53
C ASP A 604 -15.04 -4.42 23.75
N GLY A 605 -16.30 -4.04 23.55
CA GLY A 605 -17.43 -4.97 23.57
C GLY A 605 -17.34 -6.06 22.47
N LYS A 606 -16.50 -5.84 21.46
CA LYS A 606 -16.16 -6.81 20.40
C LYS A 606 -15.04 -7.78 20.77
N ALA A 607 -14.47 -7.67 21.97
CA ALA A 607 -13.49 -8.63 22.47
C ALA A 607 -14.17 -9.85 23.12
N VAL A 608 -13.42 -10.95 23.22
CA VAL A 608 -13.89 -12.20 23.83
C VAL A 608 -14.05 -12.00 25.34
N VAL A 609 -15.15 -12.53 25.88
CA VAL A 609 -15.42 -12.56 27.32
C VAL A 609 -15.34 -13.98 27.89
N ASP A 610 -15.04 -14.08 29.18
CA ASP A 610 -15.10 -15.31 29.97
C ASP A 610 -16.55 -15.67 30.38
N GLY A 611 -16.71 -16.77 31.14
CA GLY A 611 -18.01 -17.26 31.59
C GLY A 611 -18.73 -16.30 32.54
N GLU A 612 -18.01 -15.40 33.20
CA GLU A 612 -18.50 -14.35 34.09
C GLU A 612 -18.81 -13.04 33.36
N GLY A 613 -18.48 -12.94 32.07
CA GLY A 613 -18.72 -11.78 31.22
C GLY A 613 -17.65 -10.68 31.30
N ALA A 614 -16.51 -10.95 31.93
CA ALA A 614 -15.34 -10.07 31.91
C ALA A 614 -14.48 -10.35 30.67
N LEU A 615 -13.61 -9.41 30.30
CA LEU A 615 -12.70 -9.60 29.15
C LEU A 615 -11.76 -10.78 29.43
N LEU A 616 -11.69 -11.72 28.50
CA LEU A 616 -10.76 -12.84 28.60
C LEU A 616 -9.33 -12.34 28.39
N ARG A 617 -8.50 -12.47 29.43
CA ARG A 617 -7.12 -11.98 29.43
C ARG A 617 -6.12 -13.08 29.11
N ALA A 618 -5.04 -12.72 28.43
CA ALA A 618 -3.90 -13.59 28.10
C ALA A 618 -2.57 -12.85 28.28
N ASN A 619 -1.47 -13.60 28.43
CA ASN A 619 -0.12 -13.07 28.34
C ASN A 619 0.46 -13.27 26.94
N LEU A 620 1.63 -12.68 26.66
CA LEU A 620 2.26 -12.79 25.35
C LEU A 620 2.61 -14.25 25.00
N THR A 621 3.04 -15.06 25.98
CA THR A 621 3.30 -16.50 25.76
C THR A 621 2.09 -17.19 25.13
N GLU A 622 0.91 -16.98 25.71
CA GLU A 622 -0.34 -17.53 25.21
C GLU A 622 -0.67 -17.01 23.80
N LYS A 623 -0.53 -15.69 23.55
CA LYS A 623 -0.77 -15.10 22.22
C LYS A 623 0.16 -15.70 21.16
N LEU A 624 1.44 -15.92 21.47
CA LEU A 624 2.41 -16.49 20.54
C LEU A 624 2.16 -17.98 20.27
N LEU A 625 1.87 -18.75 21.33
CA LEU A 625 1.59 -20.18 21.22
C LEU A 625 0.33 -20.44 20.39
N ILE A 626 -0.72 -19.62 20.53
CA ILE A 626 -1.95 -19.75 19.73
C ILE A 626 -1.65 -19.62 18.24
N VAL A 627 -0.84 -18.63 17.82
CA VAL A 627 -0.42 -18.49 16.41
C VAL A 627 0.33 -19.74 15.94
N ALA A 628 1.27 -20.24 16.74
CA ALA A 628 2.07 -21.41 16.40
C ALA A 628 1.21 -22.68 16.26
N VAL A 629 0.38 -23.01 17.26
CA VAL A 629 -0.43 -24.24 17.24
C VAL A 629 -1.55 -24.17 16.20
N SER A 630 -2.14 -23.00 15.95
CA SER A 630 -3.13 -22.85 14.87
C SER A 630 -2.50 -23.16 13.52
N LYS A 631 -1.33 -22.59 13.21
CA LYS A 631 -0.63 -22.87 11.93
C LYS A 631 -0.12 -24.31 11.85
N LEU A 632 0.44 -24.85 12.93
CA LEU A 632 0.94 -26.23 12.95
C LEU A 632 -0.19 -27.28 12.92
N SER A 633 -1.42 -26.93 13.32
CA SER A 633 -2.58 -27.81 13.14
C SER A 633 -2.91 -28.07 11.66
N ASP A 634 -2.46 -27.17 10.79
CA ASP A 634 -2.59 -27.22 9.33
C ASP A 634 -1.28 -27.64 8.64
N PHE A 635 -0.27 -28.11 9.38
CA PHE A 635 1.01 -28.53 8.80
C PHE A 635 0.89 -29.85 8.02
N VAL A 636 1.29 -29.80 6.75
CA VAL A 636 1.36 -30.94 5.84
C VAL A 636 2.84 -31.30 5.64
N PRO A 637 3.35 -32.40 6.22
CA PRO A 637 4.74 -32.82 6.07
C PRO A 637 5.13 -32.90 4.60
N GLY A 638 6.26 -32.31 4.19
CA GLY A 638 6.70 -32.24 2.79
C GLY A 638 5.88 -31.30 1.87
N GLY A 639 4.82 -30.65 2.38
CA GLY A 639 3.89 -29.81 1.62
C GLY A 639 3.85 -28.32 2.03
N GLY A 640 3.90 -28.01 3.34
CA GLY A 640 3.77 -26.64 3.86
C GLY A 640 2.61 -26.48 4.86
N ILE A 641 2.06 -25.27 5.00
CA ILE A 641 0.85 -24.98 5.80
C ILE A 641 -0.40 -24.96 4.91
N TRP A 642 -1.43 -25.73 5.25
CA TRP A 642 -2.65 -25.86 4.46
C TRP A 642 -3.45 -24.54 4.38
N MET A 643 -3.87 -24.16 3.17
CA MET A 643 -4.63 -22.93 2.90
C MET A 643 -6.14 -23.22 2.89
N ASN A 644 -6.76 -23.38 4.06
CA ASN A 644 -8.14 -23.86 4.20
C ASN A 644 -9.09 -22.83 4.88
N THR A 645 -8.76 -21.54 4.90
CA THR A 645 -9.49 -20.51 5.66
C THR A 645 -10.27 -19.51 4.80
N GLN A 646 -10.76 -19.94 3.63
CA GLN A 646 -11.61 -19.17 2.69
C GLN A 646 -11.00 -17.85 2.16
N ARG A 647 -9.72 -17.59 2.43
CA ARG A 647 -8.96 -16.44 1.91
C ARG A 647 -7.55 -16.84 1.51
N PRO A 648 -6.98 -16.18 0.50
CA PRO A 648 -5.60 -16.44 0.07
C PRO A 648 -4.58 -15.91 1.08
N GLU A 649 -3.32 -15.88 0.67
CA GLU A 649 -2.25 -15.19 1.39
C GLU A 649 -1.97 -13.81 0.77
N TRP A 650 -0.70 -13.44 0.57
CA TRP A 650 -0.30 -12.14 0.01
C TRP A 650 -0.81 -11.94 -1.42
N ASN A 651 -0.63 -12.96 -2.28
CA ASN A 651 -1.04 -12.89 -3.68
C ASN A 651 -2.52 -13.25 -3.88
N ASP A 652 -3.38 -12.23 -3.92
CA ASP A 652 -4.82 -12.42 -4.14
C ASP A 652 -5.14 -12.97 -5.55
N ALA A 653 -4.24 -12.84 -6.52
CA ALA A 653 -4.44 -13.42 -7.85
C ALA A 653 -4.31 -14.94 -7.87
N ASN A 654 -3.68 -15.55 -6.87
CA ASN A 654 -3.62 -17.00 -6.64
C ASN A 654 -4.71 -17.50 -5.67
N ASN A 655 -5.87 -16.83 -5.62
CA ASN A 655 -6.95 -17.16 -4.70
C ASN A 655 -7.60 -18.54 -4.89
N ALA A 656 -7.48 -19.18 -6.05
CA ALA A 656 -8.02 -20.53 -6.23
C ALA A 656 -7.14 -21.63 -5.60
N LEU A 657 -5.95 -21.27 -5.09
CA LEU A 657 -5.18 -22.14 -4.19
C LEU A 657 -5.90 -22.38 -2.86
N VAL A 658 -6.80 -21.49 -2.44
CA VAL A 658 -7.61 -21.73 -1.24
C VAL A 658 -8.43 -23.01 -1.41
N GLY A 659 -8.35 -23.88 -0.42
CA GLY A 659 -8.86 -25.24 -0.47
C GLY A 659 -7.74 -26.25 -0.50
N ASN A 660 -7.15 -26.51 -1.67
CA ASN A 660 -6.16 -27.58 -1.81
C ASN A 660 -4.70 -27.09 -1.75
N GLY A 661 -4.48 -25.78 -1.71
CA GLY A 661 -3.17 -25.17 -1.68
C GLY A 661 -2.48 -25.35 -0.33
N VAL A 662 -1.16 -25.44 -0.36
CA VAL A 662 -0.32 -25.56 0.82
C VAL A 662 0.87 -24.61 0.68
N SER A 663 1.04 -23.71 1.64
CA SER A 663 2.02 -22.62 1.63
C SER A 663 3.34 -23.02 2.24
N MET A 664 4.38 -23.08 1.41
CA MET A 664 5.77 -23.13 1.88
C MET A 664 6.26 -21.74 2.32
N VAL A 665 5.67 -20.68 1.78
CA VAL A 665 5.94 -19.28 2.15
C VAL A 665 5.68 -19.07 3.64
N THR A 666 4.47 -19.38 4.11
CA THR A 666 4.11 -19.27 5.52
C THR A 666 4.91 -20.24 6.39
N LEU A 667 5.25 -21.44 5.88
CA LEU A 667 6.09 -22.38 6.61
C LEU A 667 7.51 -21.82 6.84
N CYS A 668 8.11 -21.18 5.84
CA CYS A 668 9.41 -20.52 5.95
C CYS A 668 9.39 -19.41 7.02
N TYR A 669 8.36 -18.56 7.02
CA TYR A 669 8.24 -17.53 8.05
C TYR A 669 7.92 -18.12 9.43
N LEU A 670 7.16 -19.22 9.50
CA LEU A 670 6.87 -19.93 10.76
C LEU A 670 8.14 -20.53 11.36
N ARG A 671 9.06 -21.02 10.53
CA ARG A 671 10.39 -21.46 10.96
C ARG A 671 11.15 -20.34 11.69
N ARG A 672 11.24 -19.15 11.07
CA ARG A 672 11.88 -17.96 11.67
C ARG A 672 11.19 -17.55 12.97
N TYR A 673 9.86 -17.60 12.98
CA TYR A 673 9.04 -17.28 14.15
C TYR A 673 9.29 -18.23 15.33
N LEU A 674 9.30 -19.54 15.08
CA LEU A 674 9.59 -20.55 16.10
C LEU A 674 11.02 -20.43 16.64
N ALA A 675 12.00 -20.16 15.78
CA ALA A 675 13.39 -19.93 16.19
C ALA A 675 13.48 -18.68 17.11
N PHE A 676 12.85 -17.57 16.72
CA PHE A 676 12.79 -16.37 17.55
C PHE A 676 12.11 -16.65 18.90
N MET A 677 11.00 -17.40 18.93
CA MET A 677 10.37 -17.79 20.19
C MET A 677 11.31 -18.60 21.09
N ASP A 678 12.05 -19.57 20.54
CA ASP A 678 13.01 -20.36 21.34
C ASP A 678 14.08 -19.47 21.96
N GLU A 679 14.62 -18.51 21.20
CA GLU A 679 15.60 -17.53 21.68
C GLU A 679 15.04 -16.69 22.83
N GLN A 680 13.82 -16.16 22.69
CA GLN A 680 13.17 -15.36 23.74
C GLN A 680 12.92 -16.17 25.01
N PHE A 681 12.45 -17.42 24.90
CA PHE A 681 12.27 -18.29 26.06
C PHE A 681 13.59 -18.68 26.70
N ALA A 682 14.63 -18.97 25.91
CA ALA A 682 15.97 -19.27 26.41
C ALA A 682 16.57 -18.09 27.17
N ALA A 683 16.36 -16.86 26.70
CA ALA A 683 16.87 -15.64 27.32
C ALA A 683 16.02 -15.14 28.51
N SER A 684 14.77 -15.60 28.64
CA SER A 684 13.80 -15.06 29.61
C SER A 684 14.15 -15.31 31.09
N GLY A 685 14.90 -16.37 31.40
CA GLY A 685 15.16 -16.82 32.76
C GLY A 685 13.93 -17.38 33.51
N LEU A 686 12.84 -17.67 32.79
CA LEU A 686 11.61 -18.25 33.35
C LEU A 686 11.71 -19.79 33.39
N ASP A 687 11.20 -20.39 34.48
CA ASP A 687 11.04 -21.85 34.58
C ASP A 687 9.64 -22.31 34.12
N GLU A 688 8.63 -21.51 34.41
CA GLU A 688 7.22 -21.82 34.18
C GLU A 688 6.40 -20.56 33.85
N VAL A 689 5.30 -20.75 33.11
CA VAL A 689 4.36 -19.69 32.74
C VAL A 689 2.93 -20.20 32.88
N GLU A 690 2.04 -19.38 33.44
CA GLU A 690 0.60 -19.66 33.50
C GLU A 690 -0.06 -19.29 32.15
N ILE A 691 -0.73 -20.25 31.53
CA ILE A 691 -1.48 -20.09 30.27
C ILE A 691 -2.85 -20.74 30.38
N SER A 692 -3.77 -20.43 29.46
CA SER A 692 -5.07 -21.12 29.42
C SER A 692 -4.89 -22.63 29.22
N ALA A 693 -5.66 -23.44 29.96
CA ALA A 693 -5.58 -24.90 29.90
C ALA A 693 -5.78 -25.46 28.47
N PRO A 694 -6.74 -24.97 27.65
CA PRO A 694 -6.88 -25.41 26.26
C PRO A 694 -5.62 -25.17 25.40
N VAL A 695 -4.87 -24.09 25.67
CA VAL A 695 -3.64 -23.78 24.92
C VAL A 695 -2.53 -24.76 25.30
N ALA A 696 -2.34 -25.02 26.59
CA ALA A 696 -1.37 -26.02 27.05
C ALA A 696 -1.67 -27.43 26.51
N GLU A 697 -2.95 -27.83 26.50
CA GLU A 697 -3.40 -29.09 25.93
C GLU A 697 -3.12 -29.17 24.42
N SER A 698 -3.38 -28.09 23.68
CA SER A 698 -3.08 -27.99 22.25
C SER A 698 -1.57 -28.12 21.98
N VAL A 699 -0.72 -27.41 22.74
CA VAL A 699 0.74 -27.52 22.64
C VAL A 699 1.22 -28.96 22.86
N ARG A 700 0.73 -29.62 23.92
CA ARG A 700 1.05 -31.03 24.22
C ARG A 700 0.58 -31.97 23.12
N ALA A 701 -0.64 -31.77 22.60
CA ALA A 701 -1.21 -32.63 21.55
C ALA A 701 -0.44 -32.51 20.24
N VAL A 702 -0.06 -31.29 19.83
CA VAL A 702 0.77 -31.03 18.65
C VAL A 702 2.19 -31.58 18.85
N ALA A 703 2.80 -31.37 20.01
CA ALA A 703 4.11 -31.93 20.33
C ALA A 703 4.10 -33.46 20.25
N ALA A 704 3.11 -34.12 20.87
CA ALA A 704 2.94 -35.56 20.81
C ALA A 704 2.72 -36.06 19.37
N ALA A 705 1.99 -35.30 18.53
CA ALA A 705 1.81 -35.64 17.13
C ALA A 705 3.16 -35.67 16.38
N PHE A 706 4.02 -34.68 16.60
CA PHE A 706 5.36 -34.62 16.01
C PHE A 706 6.31 -35.67 16.57
N ASP A 707 6.28 -35.93 17.88
CA ASP A 707 7.18 -36.88 18.53
C ASP A 707 6.87 -38.33 18.14
N ASP A 708 5.58 -38.68 18.06
CA ASP A 708 5.15 -40.02 17.61
C ASP A 708 5.42 -40.29 16.12
N HIS A 709 5.76 -39.23 15.35
CA HIS A 709 6.17 -39.31 13.95
C HIS A 709 7.58 -38.75 13.72
N ALA A 710 8.45 -38.77 14.74
CA ALA A 710 9.76 -38.12 14.68
C ALA A 710 10.62 -38.59 13.49
N GLU A 711 10.40 -39.79 12.96
CA GLU A 711 11.08 -40.27 11.76
C GLU A 711 10.79 -39.45 10.51
N LEU A 712 9.65 -38.74 10.44
CA LEU A 712 9.30 -37.83 9.33
C LEU A 712 10.08 -36.51 9.38
N ALA A 713 10.83 -36.26 10.45
CA ALA A 713 11.75 -35.12 10.54
C ALA A 713 13.10 -35.39 9.85
N GLU A 714 13.37 -36.62 9.40
CA GLU A 714 14.67 -37.02 8.81
C GLU A 714 14.53 -37.73 7.46
N LYS A 715 13.30 -37.96 6.98
CA LYS A 715 13.02 -38.64 5.71
C LYS A 715 11.83 -38.02 4.99
N ASP A 716 11.70 -38.33 3.70
CA ASP A 716 10.51 -37.94 2.93
C ASP A 716 9.25 -38.68 3.40
N ALA A 717 8.17 -37.94 3.60
CA ALA A 717 6.89 -38.49 4.03
C ALA A 717 6.14 -39.15 2.86
N SER A 718 5.79 -40.44 3.02
CA SER A 718 4.85 -41.11 2.11
C SER A 718 3.44 -40.50 2.24
N ASP A 719 2.57 -40.67 1.24
CA ASP A 719 1.20 -40.15 1.29
C ASP A 719 0.42 -40.64 2.53
N ARG A 720 0.69 -41.87 2.95
CA ARG A 720 0.08 -42.46 4.15
C ARG A 720 0.61 -41.81 5.43
N ASP A 721 1.92 -41.64 5.55
CA ASP A 721 2.53 -41.03 6.73
C ASP A 721 2.12 -39.56 6.86
N ARG A 722 2.07 -38.86 5.73
CA ARG A 722 1.61 -37.46 5.64
C ARG A 722 0.17 -37.31 6.14
N LYS A 723 -0.72 -38.22 5.73
CA LYS A 723 -2.09 -38.25 6.22
C LYS A 723 -2.15 -38.57 7.72
N ALA A 724 -1.37 -39.54 8.19
CA ALA A 724 -1.38 -39.94 9.61
C ALA A 724 -0.99 -38.79 10.54
N LEU A 725 0.04 -38.00 10.19
CA LEU A 725 0.43 -36.83 10.97
C LEU A 725 -0.60 -35.69 10.82
N LEU A 726 -1.06 -35.37 9.60
CA LEU A 726 -2.07 -34.33 9.38
C LEU A 726 -3.39 -34.62 10.13
N ASP A 727 -3.84 -35.87 10.15
CA ASP A 727 -5.07 -36.28 10.86
C ASP A 727 -4.98 -35.97 12.35
N ARG A 728 -3.81 -36.19 12.96
CA ARG A 728 -3.59 -35.91 14.38
C ARG A 728 -3.49 -34.41 14.66
N LEU A 729 -2.78 -33.67 13.81
CA LEU A 729 -2.62 -32.22 13.94
C LEU A 729 -3.96 -31.50 13.77
N GLY A 730 -4.72 -31.85 12.74
CA GLY A 730 -6.04 -31.28 12.48
C GLY A 730 -7.08 -31.63 13.55
N SER A 731 -7.02 -32.86 14.08
CA SER A 731 -7.86 -33.26 15.22
C SER A 731 -7.52 -32.47 16.49
N ALA A 732 -6.23 -32.25 16.78
CA ALA A 732 -5.80 -31.40 17.89
C ALA A 732 -6.29 -29.96 17.73
N GLY A 733 -6.21 -29.40 16.51
CA GLY A 733 -6.78 -28.09 16.19
C GLY A 733 -8.29 -28.02 16.41
N THR A 734 -9.03 -29.08 16.05
CA THR A 734 -10.49 -29.17 16.28
C THR A 734 -10.84 -29.16 17.75
N VAL A 735 -10.12 -29.95 18.57
CA VAL A 735 -10.32 -29.99 20.03
C VAL A 735 -10.06 -28.61 20.64
N TYR A 736 -8.96 -27.96 20.25
CA TYR A 736 -8.64 -26.61 20.73
C TYR A 736 -9.73 -25.59 20.38
N ARG A 737 -10.15 -25.54 19.11
CA ARG A 737 -11.17 -24.58 18.66
C ARG A 737 -12.52 -24.82 19.35
N ALA A 738 -12.92 -26.08 19.53
CA ALA A 738 -14.14 -26.41 20.27
C ALA A 738 -14.12 -25.82 21.70
N SER A 739 -13.00 -25.94 22.41
CA SER A 739 -12.81 -25.31 23.72
C SER A 739 -12.72 -23.78 23.65
N ALA A 740 -12.08 -23.21 22.63
CA ALA A 740 -11.99 -21.75 22.47
C ALA A 740 -13.36 -21.11 22.16
N TYR A 741 -14.20 -21.79 21.38
CA TYR A 741 -15.54 -21.34 21.02
C TYR A 741 -16.57 -21.53 22.14
N ASP A 742 -16.36 -22.49 23.05
CA ASP A 742 -17.22 -22.71 24.21
C ASP A 742 -16.96 -21.67 25.32
N PRO A 743 -17.91 -20.77 25.64
CA PRO A 743 -17.75 -19.82 26.73
C PRO A 743 -17.51 -20.48 28.09
N ALA A 744 -18.00 -21.70 28.32
CA ALA A 744 -17.84 -22.42 29.59
C ALA A 744 -16.42 -22.99 29.79
N ALA A 745 -15.65 -23.16 28.72
CA ALA A 745 -14.26 -23.63 28.77
C ALA A 745 -13.23 -22.49 28.90
N ARG A 746 -13.68 -21.24 28.77
CA ARG A 746 -12.82 -20.03 28.91
C ARG A 746 -12.54 -19.74 30.38
N GLY A 747 -11.37 -19.17 30.65
CA GLY A 747 -10.95 -18.75 32.00
C GLY A 747 -10.22 -19.83 32.82
N ALA A 748 -10.21 -21.09 32.39
CA ALA A 748 -9.40 -22.13 33.01
C ALA A 748 -7.91 -21.95 32.67
N SER A 749 -7.04 -21.86 33.68
CA SER A 749 -5.59 -21.75 33.53
C SER A 749 -4.83 -22.98 34.03
N THR A 750 -3.61 -23.16 33.52
CA THR A 750 -2.65 -24.17 33.96
C THR A 750 -1.23 -23.66 33.82
N THR A 751 -0.29 -24.29 34.50
CA THR A 751 1.12 -23.96 34.40
C THR A 751 1.80 -24.84 33.36
N ALA A 752 2.52 -24.22 32.42
CA ALA A 752 3.38 -24.90 31.46
C ALA A 752 4.84 -24.58 31.76
N SER A 753 5.71 -25.60 31.72
CA SER A 753 7.15 -25.35 31.93
C SER A 753 7.78 -24.78 30.66
N VAL A 754 8.76 -23.90 30.80
CA VAL A 754 9.51 -23.36 29.65
C VAL A 754 10.25 -24.48 28.92
N SER A 755 10.74 -25.50 29.65
CA SER A 755 11.34 -26.69 29.03
C SER A 755 10.37 -27.45 28.14
N GLU A 756 9.09 -27.54 28.52
CA GLU A 756 8.03 -28.18 27.72
C GLU A 756 7.75 -27.37 26.45
N ILE A 757 7.62 -26.05 26.56
CA ILE A 757 7.39 -25.15 25.43
C ILE A 757 8.55 -25.24 24.43
N ARG A 758 9.79 -25.15 24.91
CA ARG A 758 10.98 -25.25 24.07
C ARG A 758 11.15 -26.64 23.45
N GLY A 759 10.76 -27.71 24.17
CA GLY A 759 10.72 -29.07 23.63
C GLY A 759 9.74 -29.21 22.46
N PHE A 760 8.55 -28.64 22.59
CA PHE A 760 7.58 -28.52 21.50
C PHE A 760 8.16 -27.77 20.29
N ILE A 761 8.74 -26.58 20.52
CA ILE A 761 9.34 -25.74 19.47
C ILE A 761 10.46 -26.51 18.74
N ALA A 762 11.36 -27.15 19.48
CA ALA A 762 12.45 -27.93 18.91
C ALA A 762 11.94 -29.11 18.07
N SER A 763 10.88 -29.81 18.52
CA SER A 763 10.30 -30.90 17.75
C SER A 763 9.66 -30.37 16.45
N ALA A 764 8.88 -29.30 16.53
CA ALA A 764 8.26 -28.66 15.37
C ALA A 764 9.31 -28.17 14.35
N LEU A 765 10.38 -27.50 14.81
CA LEU A 765 11.46 -26.99 13.95
C LEU A 765 12.11 -28.10 13.10
N ARG A 766 12.33 -29.30 13.65
CA ARG A 766 12.91 -30.41 12.85
C ARG A 766 12.00 -30.83 11.69
N HIS A 767 10.69 -30.93 11.92
CA HIS A 767 9.71 -31.27 10.88
C HIS A 767 9.58 -30.17 9.83
N VAL A 768 9.59 -28.91 10.28
CA VAL A 768 9.56 -27.72 9.45
C VAL A 768 10.81 -27.64 8.56
N ASP A 769 12.01 -27.77 9.13
CA ASP A 769 13.29 -27.72 8.42
C ASP A 769 13.39 -28.84 7.38
N ASN A 770 12.98 -30.07 7.71
CA ASN A 770 12.93 -31.17 6.75
C ASN A 770 11.94 -30.91 5.59
N THR A 771 10.78 -30.32 5.90
CA THR A 771 9.80 -29.95 4.87
C THR A 771 10.32 -28.85 3.96
N ILE A 772 11.05 -27.85 4.48
CA ILE A 772 11.70 -26.83 3.65
C ILE A 772 12.79 -27.46 2.78
N ALA A 773 13.66 -28.31 3.35
CA ALA A 773 14.74 -28.97 2.62
C ALA A 773 14.22 -29.85 1.46
N SER A 774 13.16 -30.64 1.69
CA SER A 774 12.52 -31.50 0.67
C SER A 774 11.70 -30.72 -0.38
N ASN A 775 11.63 -29.39 -0.27
CA ASN A 775 10.99 -28.50 -1.24
C ASN A 775 11.99 -27.72 -2.10
N ARG A 776 13.30 -28.01 -1.98
CA ARG A 776 14.29 -27.55 -2.95
C ARG A 776 14.07 -28.24 -4.30
N ARG A 777 14.09 -27.46 -5.37
CA ARG A 777 13.93 -27.89 -6.76
C ARG A 777 15.28 -28.28 -7.37
N ASP A 778 15.21 -29.02 -8.47
CA ASP A 778 16.39 -29.45 -9.23
C ASP A 778 17.17 -28.26 -9.84
N ASP A 779 16.48 -27.15 -10.14
CA ASP A 779 17.07 -25.90 -10.63
C ASP A 779 17.72 -25.05 -9.53
N GLY A 780 17.63 -25.46 -8.27
CA GLY A 780 18.19 -24.77 -7.11
C GLY A 780 17.23 -23.79 -6.42
N LEU A 781 16.05 -23.52 -7.00
CA LEU A 781 15.00 -22.72 -6.37
C LEU A 781 14.21 -23.53 -5.32
N TYR A 782 13.27 -22.88 -4.65
CA TYR A 782 12.35 -23.54 -3.70
C TYR A 782 10.90 -23.42 -4.14
N HIS A 783 10.08 -24.43 -3.84
CA HIS A 783 8.64 -24.34 -4.06
C HIS A 783 7.99 -23.32 -3.10
N SER A 784 7.13 -22.46 -3.64
CA SER A 784 6.39 -21.44 -2.87
C SER A 784 5.04 -21.96 -2.38
N TYR A 785 4.30 -22.58 -3.29
CA TYR A 785 2.99 -23.18 -3.04
C TYR A 785 2.95 -24.57 -3.66
N ASN A 786 2.28 -25.48 -2.97
CA ASN A 786 2.01 -26.84 -3.41
C ASN A 786 0.50 -27.08 -3.42
N ILE A 787 0.08 -28.20 -4.00
CA ILE A 787 -1.31 -28.69 -3.93
C ILE A 787 -1.32 -30.01 -3.17
N MET A 788 -2.17 -30.13 -2.15
CA MET A 788 -2.47 -31.41 -1.52
C MET A 788 -3.71 -32.05 -2.15
N LEU A 789 -3.65 -33.37 -2.37
CA LEU A 789 -4.74 -34.17 -2.90
C LEU A 789 -5.07 -35.26 -1.88
N VAL A 790 -6.24 -35.15 -1.27
CA VAL A 790 -6.71 -36.08 -0.24
C VAL A 790 -7.38 -37.27 -0.90
N SER A 791 -6.98 -38.48 -0.49
CA SER A 791 -7.65 -39.73 -0.85
C SER A 791 -7.83 -40.62 0.39
N ALA A 792 -8.59 -41.70 0.26
CA ALA A 792 -8.70 -42.71 1.32
C ALA A 792 -7.35 -43.36 1.66
N GLY A 793 -6.40 -43.41 0.70
CA GLY A 793 -5.10 -44.07 0.84
C GLY A 793 -3.98 -43.19 1.40
N GLY A 794 -4.17 -41.86 1.44
CA GLY A 794 -3.13 -40.91 1.84
C GLY A 794 -3.38 -39.49 1.31
N VAL A 795 -2.47 -38.58 1.65
CA VAL A 795 -2.42 -37.20 1.13
C VAL A 795 -1.21 -37.08 0.20
N ALA A 796 -1.47 -36.94 -1.10
CA ALA A 796 -0.42 -36.69 -2.10
C ALA A 796 -0.12 -35.19 -2.19
N VAL A 797 1.11 -34.84 -2.57
CA VAL A 797 1.52 -33.45 -2.83
C VAL A 797 2.00 -33.27 -4.26
N LYS A 798 1.31 -32.38 -5.00
CA LYS A 798 1.67 -31.95 -6.35
C LYS A 798 2.38 -30.60 -6.28
N ARG A 799 3.52 -30.50 -6.97
CA ARG A 799 4.34 -29.29 -7.06
C ARG A 799 3.77 -28.32 -8.10
N LEU A 800 3.90 -27.01 -7.83
CA LEU A 800 3.61 -25.94 -8.79
C LEU A 800 4.90 -25.35 -9.37
N ASN A 801 4.74 -24.50 -10.39
CA ASN A 801 5.83 -23.73 -10.99
C ASN A 801 6.55 -22.88 -9.94
N GLU A 802 7.79 -22.53 -10.23
CA GLU A 802 8.59 -21.58 -9.45
C GLU A 802 7.84 -20.25 -9.30
N MET A 803 7.97 -19.63 -8.13
CA MET A 803 7.43 -18.30 -7.88
C MET A 803 8.40 -17.48 -7.03
N LEU A 804 8.51 -16.19 -7.30
CA LEU A 804 9.42 -15.29 -6.61
C LEU A 804 9.23 -15.28 -5.09
N GLU A 805 7.97 -15.34 -4.64
CA GLU A 805 7.59 -15.24 -3.23
C GLU A 805 8.21 -16.34 -2.34
N GLY A 806 8.32 -17.58 -2.83
CA GLY A 806 8.97 -18.66 -2.09
C GLY A 806 10.47 -18.44 -1.95
N GLN A 807 11.09 -17.76 -2.91
CA GLN A 807 12.53 -17.45 -2.87
C GLN A 807 12.79 -16.39 -1.80
N VAL A 808 11.96 -15.35 -1.76
CA VAL A 808 11.97 -14.34 -0.69
C VAL A 808 11.79 -15.00 0.68
N ALA A 809 10.82 -15.91 0.81
CA ALA A 809 10.50 -16.54 2.08
C ALA A 809 11.64 -17.44 2.60
N VAL A 810 12.25 -18.27 1.73
CA VAL A 810 13.35 -19.15 2.13
C VAL A 810 14.64 -18.37 2.42
N LEU A 811 14.91 -17.29 1.68
CA LEU A 811 16.00 -16.36 2.02
C LEU A 811 15.81 -15.74 3.40
N SER A 812 14.56 -15.48 3.78
CA SER A 812 14.22 -14.81 5.03
C SER A 812 14.11 -15.76 6.23
N CYS A 813 14.07 -17.10 6.05
CA CYS A 813 13.74 -18.03 7.14
C CYS A 813 14.90 -18.38 8.08
N GLY A 814 16.13 -17.99 7.71
CA GLY A 814 17.34 -18.23 8.50
C GLY A 814 17.84 -19.68 8.49
N LEU A 815 17.40 -20.50 7.52
CA LEU A 815 17.84 -21.89 7.37
C LEU A 815 19.10 -22.02 6.51
N LEU A 816 19.22 -21.21 5.46
CA LEU A 816 20.31 -21.30 4.47
C LEU A 816 21.57 -20.60 4.96
N GLY A 817 22.73 -21.21 4.73
CA GLY A 817 24.02 -20.54 4.89
C GLY A 817 24.29 -19.52 3.77
N ALA A 818 25.21 -18.57 3.99
CA ALA A 818 25.51 -17.50 3.03
C ALA A 818 25.90 -18.02 1.62
N GLY A 819 26.61 -19.16 1.53
CA GLY A 819 26.95 -19.78 0.25
C GLY A 819 25.72 -20.33 -0.48
N GLU A 820 24.81 -20.99 0.23
CA GLU A 820 23.55 -21.50 -0.33
C GLU A 820 22.62 -20.36 -0.77
N VAL A 821 22.62 -19.24 -0.04
CA VAL A 821 21.94 -18.01 -0.44
C VAL A 821 22.49 -17.49 -1.77
N ALA A 822 23.83 -17.38 -1.90
CA ALA A 822 24.44 -16.92 -3.14
C ALA A 822 24.12 -17.86 -4.33
N ASP A 823 24.09 -19.17 -4.09
CA ASP A 823 23.73 -20.17 -5.11
C ASP A 823 22.25 -20.06 -5.52
N LEU A 824 21.35 -19.85 -4.56
CA LEU A 824 19.92 -19.61 -4.81
C LEU A 824 19.70 -18.34 -5.66
N LEU A 825 20.43 -17.25 -5.36
CA LEU A 825 20.32 -16.01 -6.12
C LEU A 825 20.89 -16.14 -7.54
N ASP A 826 21.98 -16.89 -7.72
CA ASP A 826 22.49 -17.23 -9.04
C ASP A 826 21.45 -18.05 -9.86
N ALA A 827 20.78 -19.01 -9.22
CA ALA A 827 19.70 -19.77 -9.84
C ALA A 827 18.48 -18.89 -10.18
N LEU A 828 18.09 -18.00 -9.27
CA LEU A 828 16.98 -17.05 -9.49
C LEU A 828 17.26 -16.14 -10.68
N ARG A 829 18.49 -15.61 -10.79
CA ARG A 829 18.90 -14.78 -11.92
C ARG A 829 18.89 -15.52 -13.26
N ALA A 830 19.13 -16.83 -13.25
CA ALA A 830 19.12 -17.68 -14.44
C ALA A 830 17.74 -18.27 -14.78
N SER A 831 16.73 -18.07 -13.93
CA SER A 831 15.39 -18.65 -14.08
C SER A 831 14.47 -17.86 -15.01
N ASP A 832 13.34 -18.47 -15.37
CA ASP A 832 12.26 -17.83 -16.14
C ASP A 832 11.53 -16.72 -15.35
N LEU A 833 11.85 -16.53 -14.07
CA LEU A 833 11.38 -15.39 -13.28
C LEU A 833 12.12 -14.10 -13.64
N TYR A 834 13.32 -14.17 -14.23
CA TYR A 834 14.07 -12.98 -14.60
C TYR A 834 13.55 -12.38 -15.91
N ARG A 835 13.10 -11.13 -15.84
CA ARG A 835 12.57 -10.35 -16.98
C ARG A 835 13.62 -9.32 -17.43
N ALA A 836 14.20 -9.57 -18.60
CA ALA A 836 15.41 -8.89 -19.05
C ALA A 836 15.23 -7.42 -19.45
N ASP A 837 14.11 -7.05 -20.08
CA ASP A 837 13.83 -5.68 -20.53
C ASP A 837 13.75 -4.67 -19.38
N GLN A 838 13.37 -5.13 -18.19
CA GLN A 838 13.26 -4.34 -16.97
C GLN A 838 14.35 -4.68 -15.94
N ASN A 839 15.28 -5.60 -16.25
CA ASN A 839 16.30 -6.09 -15.34
C ASN A 839 15.75 -6.44 -13.93
N SER A 840 14.62 -7.15 -13.87
CA SER A 840 13.91 -7.43 -12.61
C SER A 840 13.18 -8.77 -12.67
N TYR A 841 12.32 -9.07 -11.71
CA TYR A 841 11.70 -10.39 -11.54
C TYR A 841 10.16 -10.34 -11.60
N ILE A 842 9.56 -11.26 -12.35
CA ILE A 842 8.11 -11.53 -12.34
C ILE A 842 7.75 -12.51 -11.23
N LEU A 843 6.47 -12.55 -10.84
CA LEU A 843 6.01 -13.38 -9.72
C LEU A 843 6.07 -14.88 -10.01
N TYR A 844 5.79 -15.28 -11.25
CA TYR A 844 5.79 -16.64 -11.77
C TYR A 844 6.06 -16.58 -13.28
N PRO A 845 6.52 -17.68 -13.91
CA PRO A 845 6.87 -17.70 -15.32
C PRO A 845 5.72 -17.24 -16.21
N ASP A 846 6.07 -16.42 -17.20
CA ASP A 846 5.16 -16.07 -18.28
C ASP A 846 4.86 -17.32 -19.14
N ARG A 847 3.65 -17.43 -19.66
CA ARG A 847 3.24 -18.58 -20.48
C ARG A 847 2.17 -18.22 -21.49
N GLU A 848 2.19 -18.91 -22.63
CA GLU A 848 1.11 -18.81 -23.59
C GLU A 848 -0.13 -19.56 -23.10
N LEU A 849 -1.28 -18.89 -23.12
CA LEU A 849 -2.57 -19.52 -22.86
C LEU A 849 -3.15 -20.07 -24.17
N PRO A 850 -3.89 -21.19 -24.14
CA PRO A 850 -4.51 -21.74 -25.33
C PRO A 850 -5.33 -20.69 -26.07
N HIS A 851 -5.21 -20.66 -27.40
CA HIS A 851 -6.05 -19.79 -28.21
C HIS A 851 -7.53 -20.20 -28.09
N PHE A 852 -8.43 -19.30 -28.45
CA PHE A 852 -9.88 -19.49 -28.26
C PHE A 852 -10.41 -20.81 -28.86
N LEU A 853 -9.92 -21.20 -30.05
CA LEU A 853 -10.36 -22.42 -30.74
C LEU A 853 -9.71 -23.71 -30.20
N GLU A 854 -8.64 -23.59 -29.41
CA GLU A 854 -7.91 -24.72 -28.83
C GLU A 854 -8.41 -25.06 -27.44
N LYS A 855 -8.89 -24.04 -26.70
CA LYS A 855 -9.22 -24.15 -25.26
C LYS A 855 -10.33 -25.16 -24.93
N ASN A 856 -11.32 -25.29 -25.80
CA ASN A 856 -12.50 -26.13 -25.56
C ASN A 856 -12.61 -27.17 -26.66
N LEU A 857 -11.62 -28.05 -26.78
CA LEU A 857 -11.59 -29.08 -27.80
C LEU A 857 -11.48 -30.46 -27.13
N VAL A 858 -12.52 -31.27 -27.28
CA VAL A 858 -12.54 -32.66 -26.82
C VAL A 858 -11.98 -33.53 -27.94
N SER A 859 -10.95 -34.32 -27.62
CA SER A 859 -10.32 -35.20 -28.61
C SER A 859 -11.28 -36.30 -29.05
N ALA A 860 -11.09 -36.81 -30.28
CA ALA A 860 -11.89 -37.91 -30.78
C ALA A 860 -11.79 -39.18 -29.90
N ALA A 861 -10.66 -39.39 -29.24
CA ALA A 861 -10.46 -40.50 -28.32
C ALA A 861 -11.28 -40.35 -27.02
N GLU A 862 -11.33 -39.14 -26.46
CA GLU A 862 -12.15 -38.85 -25.27
C GLU A 862 -13.65 -38.98 -25.58
N VAL A 863 -14.11 -38.45 -26.73
CA VAL A 863 -15.50 -38.62 -27.18
C VAL A 863 -15.85 -40.10 -27.30
N ALA A 864 -14.99 -40.90 -27.95
CA ALA A 864 -15.19 -42.35 -28.10
C ALA A 864 -15.17 -43.11 -26.77
N SER A 865 -14.52 -42.56 -25.74
CA SER A 865 -14.50 -43.14 -24.39
C SER A 865 -15.80 -42.91 -23.59
N SER A 866 -16.73 -42.09 -24.10
CA SER A 866 -18.02 -41.82 -23.45
C SER A 866 -19.21 -42.16 -24.36
N GLY A 867 -19.98 -43.17 -23.94
CA GLY A 867 -21.23 -43.53 -24.60
C GLY A 867 -22.27 -42.40 -24.56
N LEU A 868 -22.25 -41.57 -23.50
CA LEU A 868 -23.13 -40.40 -23.37
C LEU A 868 -22.80 -39.33 -24.42
N LEU A 869 -21.53 -38.92 -24.51
CA LEU A 869 -21.12 -37.88 -25.47
C LEU A 869 -21.38 -38.33 -26.92
N THR A 870 -21.06 -39.58 -27.24
CA THR A 870 -21.34 -40.17 -28.57
C THR A 870 -22.83 -40.12 -28.89
N ALA A 871 -23.70 -40.57 -27.96
CA ALA A 871 -25.14 -40.59 -28.18
C ALA A 871 -25.74 -39.18 -28.35
N MET A 872 -25.23 -38.19 -27.63
CA MET A 872 -25.67 -36.80 -27.77
C MET A 872 -25.29 -36.23 -29.13
N LEU A 873 -24.06 -36.47 -29.60
CA LEU A 873 -23.60 -36.04 -30.92
C LEU A 873 -24.42 -36.69 -32.05
N ASP A 874 -24.72 -37.99 -31.95
CA ASP A 874 -25.53 -38.71 -32.94
C ASP A 874 -26.97 -38.17 -33.03
N ARG A 875 -27.51 -37.70 -31.89
CA ARG A 875 -28.86 -37.10 -31.79
C ARG A 875 -28.87 -35.60 -32.10
N GLY A 876 -27.71 -34.97 -32.32
CA GLY A 876 -27.59 -33.52 -32.48
C GLY A 876 -27.97 -32.72 -31.22
N ASP A 877 -27.87 -33.34 -30.04
CA ASP A 877 -28.22 -32.74 -28.76
C ASP A 877 -27.04 -31.93 -28.20
N THR A 878 -27.22 -30.61 -28.14
CA THR A 878 -26.15 -29.65 -27.81
C THR A 878 -26.10 -29.23 -26.35
N ARG A 879 -26.90 -29.88 -25.48
CA ARG A 879 -26.97 -29.52 -24.05
C ARG A 879 -25.63 -29.67 -23.33
N ILE A 880 -24.83 -30.70 -23.66
CA ILE A 880 -23.53 -30.96 -23.03
C ILE A 880 -22.35 -30.71 -23.98
N VAL A 881 -22.43 -31.20 -25.23
CA VAL A 881 -21.38 -31.04 -26.26
C VAL A 881 -21.98 -30.66 -27.61
N SER A 882 -21.23 -29.96 -28.45
CA SER A 882 -21.56 -29.67 -29.85
C SER A 882 -20.42 -30.06 -30.78
N LYS A 883 -20.72 -30.23 -32.07
CA LYS A 883 -19.73 -30.50 -33.12
C LYS A 883 -19.68 -29.33 -34.11
N ASP A 884 -18.48 -28.82 -34.38
CA ASP A 884 -18.28 -27.77 -35.38
C ASP A 884 -18.31 -28.31 -36.82
N ILE A 885 -18.13 -27.42 -37.81
CA ILE A 885 -18.14 -27.77 -39.23
C ILE A 885 -16.92 -28.60 -39.67
N ASP A 886 -15.80 -28.47 -38.97
CA ASP A 886 -14.54 -29.17 -39.23
C ASP A 886 -14.46 -30.52 -38.49
N GLY A 887 -15.45 -30.79 -37.64
CA GLY A 887 -15.61 -32.02 -36.88
C GLY A 887 -15.05 -31.99 -35.47
N GLY A 888 -14.55 -30.84 -35.00
CA GLY A 888 -14.17 -30.59 -33.61
C GLY A 888 -15.36 -30.71 -32.67
N VAL A 889 -15.15 -31.26 -31.48
CA VAL A 889 -16.18 -31.41 -30.45
C VAL A 889 -15.86 -30.48 -29.29
N HIS A 890 -16.87 -29.76 -28.81
CA HIS A 890 -16.73 -28.73 -27.79
C HIS A 890 -17.74 -28.95 -26.69
N PHE A 891 -17.37 -28.72 -25.43
CA PHE A 891 -18.35 -28.61 -24.35
C PHE A 891 -19.23 -27.36 -24.53
N ASN A 892 -20.44 -27.41 -23.99
CA ASN A 892 -21.36 -26.28 -24.02
C ASN A 892 -20.71 -25.02 -23.40
N PRO A 893 -20.78 -23.85 -24.08
CA PRO A 893 -20.10 -22.63 -23.62
C PRO A 893 -20.69 -22.03 -22.32
N ALA A 894 -21.85 -22.50 -21.86
CA ALA A 894 -22.42 -22.09 -20.57
C ALA A 894 -21.66 -22.68 -19.36
N PHE A 895 -20.86 -23.73 -19.56
CA PHE A 895 -20.15 -24.39 -18.47
C PHE A 895 -18.91 -23.59 -18.08
N ARG A 896 -18.90 -23.13 -16.83
CA ARG A 896 -17.79 -22.40 -16.23
C ARG A 896 -16.82 -23.31 -15.47
N ASN A 897 -17.31 -24.44 -14.96
CA ASN A 897 -16.56 -25.45 -14.24
C ASN A 897 -17.37 -26.76 -14.16
N ALA A 898 -16.82 -27.76 -13.47
CA ALA A 898 -17.45 -29.08 -13.32
C ALA A 898 -18.81 -29.06 -12.59
N ALA A 899 -19.10 -28.06 -11.75
CA ALA A 899 -20.40 -27.94 -11.07
C ALA A 899 -21.52 -27.63 -12.08
N PHE A 900 -21.29 -26.69 -13.01
CA PHE A 900 -22.24 -26.39 -14.10
C PHE A 900 -22.48 -27.60 -15.00
N LEU A 901 -21.42 -28.35 -15.30
CA LEU A 901 -21.54 -29.61 -16.05
C LEU A 901 -22.33 -30.64 -15.25
N GLY A 902 -22.07 -30.79 -13.94
CA GLY A 902 -22.80 -31.68 -13.05
C GLY A 902 -24.30 -31.36 -12.97
N GLU A 903 -24.65 -30.09 -12.82
CA GLU A 903 -26.04 -29.61 -12.87
C GLU A 903 -26.70 -29.92 -14.21
N ALA A 904 -25.98 -29.69 -15.32
CA ALA A 904 -26.49 -29.99 -16.66
C ALA A 904 -26.67 -31.49 -16.89
N LEU A 905 -25.76 -32.34 -16.38
CA LEU A 905 -25.88 -33.79 -16.41
C LEU A 905 -27.07 -34.27 -15.58
N ALA A 906 -27.29 -33.70 -14.40
CA ALA A 906 -28.43 -34.00 -13.54
C ALA A 906 -29.78 -33.55 -14.14
N ALA A 907 -29.77 -32.52 -14.98
CA ALA A 907 -30.95 -32.03 -15.69
C ALA A 907 -31.31 -32.85 -16.95
N LEU A 908 -30.48 -33.83 -17.36
CA LEU A 908 -30.85 -34.78 -18.41
C LEU A 908 -31.91 -35.74 -17.87
N GLY A 909 -33.11 -35.74 -18.45
CA GLY A 909 -34.24 -36.53 -17.97
C GLY A 909 -33.96 -38.05 -17.96
N GLU A 910 -34.58 -38.78 -17.03
CA GLU A 910 -34.42 -40.23 -16.88
C GLU A 910 -34.73 -41.01 -18.18
N ASP A 911 -35.74 -40.55 -18.93
CA ASP A 911 -36.18 -41.17 -20.19
C ASP A 911 -35.26 -40.86 -21.40
N ASP A 912 -34.42 -39.81 -21.33
CA ASP A 912 -33.57 -39.37 -22.45
C ASP A 912 -32.21 -40.11 -22.47
N TYR A 913 -31.50 -40.03 -21.34
CA TYR A 913 -30.12 -40.51 -21.16
C TYR A 913 -29.85 -41.08 -19.75
N GLY A 914 -30.87 -41.31 -18.92
CA GLY A 914 -30.69 -41.63 -17.49
C GLY A 914 -29.71 -42.76 -17.20
N SER A 915 -29.77 -43.86 -17.95
CA SER A 915 -28.80 -44.98 -17.82
C SER A 915 -27.38 -44.59 -18.24
N LEU A 916 -27.22 -43.81 -19.31
CA LEU A 916 -25.92 -43.35 -19.80
C LEU A 916 -25.27 -42.32 -18.86
N VAL A 917 -26.07 -41.51 -18.16
CA VAL A 917 -25.57 -40.59 -17.12
C VAL A 917 -25.14 -41.38 -15.88
N ALA A 918 -25.92 -42.36 -15.44
CA ALA A 918 -25.57 -43.21 -14.30
C ALA A 918 -24.29 -44.03 -14.57
N ASP A 919 -24.13 -44.56 -15.79
CA ASP A 919 -22.98 -45.40 -16.15
C ASP A 919 -21.74 -44.58 -16.55
N GLY A 920 -21.91 -43.37 -17.10
CA GLY A 920 -20.84 -42.61 -17.76
C GLY A 920 -20.65 -41.15 -17.33
N GLY A 921 -21.48 -40.62 -16.43
CA GLY A 921 -21.43 -39.22 -16.01
C GLY A 921 -20.11 -38.82 -15.34
N ALA A 922 -19.56 -39.70 -14.49
CA ALA A 922 -18.25 -39.49 -13.86
C ALA A 922 -17.13 -39.36 -14.91
N ARG A 923 -17.15 -40.21 -15.94
CA ARG A 923 -16.17 -40.13 -17.05
C ARG A 923 -16.30 -38.81 -17.83
N VAL A 924 -17.50 -38.26 -17.98
CA VAL A 924 -17.69 -36.96 -18.66
C VAL A 924 -17.12 -35.81 -17.82
N LEU A 925 -17.26 -35.87 -16.49
CA LEU A 925 -16.58 -34.94 -15.58
C LEU A 925 -15.05 -35.08 -15.66
N ASP A 926 -14.54 -36.32 -15.75
CA ASP A 926 -13.10 -36.57 -15.94
C ASP A 926 -12.59 -36.00 -17.27
N ILE A 927 -13.31 -36.21 -18.38
CA ILE A 927 -12.96 -35.63 -19.69
C ILE A 927 -12.97 -34.10 -19.62
N TYR A 928 -13.95 -33.51 -18.93
CA TYR A 928 -14.00 -32.07 -18.74
C TYR A 928 -12.78 -31.57 -17.96
N GLU A 929 -12.32 -32.30 -16.94
CA GLU A 929 -11.08 -32.00 -16.23
C GLU A 929 -9.83 -32.26 -17.07
N GLU A 930 -9.80 -33.28 -17.92
CA GLU A 930 -8.70 -33.55 -18.86
C GLU A 930 -8.53 -32.39 -19.85
N VAL A 931 -9.63 -31.82 -20.35
CA VAL A 931 -9.65 -30.68 -21.29
C VAL A 931 -9.25 -29.37 -20.60
N PHE A 932 -9.82 -29.06 -19.43
CA PHE A 932 -9.66 -27.74 -18.80
C PHE A 932 -8.63 -27.67 -17.67
N GLN A 933 -8.23 -28.81 -17.11
CA GLN A 933 -7.23 -28.94 -16.04
C GLN A 933 -7.46 -28.01 -14.84
N HIS A 934 -8.72 -27.86 -14.41
CA HIS A 934 -9.09 -26.92 -13.35
C HIS A 934 -8.44 -27.25 -12.00
N ALA A 935 -8.06 -28.49 -11.74
CA ALA A 935 -7.31 -28.86 -10.53
C ALA A 935 -5.93 -28.19 -10.44
N SER A 936 -5.40 -27.66 -11.55
CA SER A 936 -4.14 -26.89 -11.59
C SER A 936 -4.37 -25.39 -11.73
N PHE A 937 -5.62 -24.93 -11.72
CA PHE A 937 -5.95 -23.51 -11.75
C PHE A 937 -5.66 -22.88 -10.38
N THR A 938 -4.65 -22.02 -10.34
CA THR A 938 -4.21 -21.36 -9.09
C THR A 938 -4.97 -20.07 -8.82
N GLY A 939 -5.69 -19.53 -9.80
CA GLY A 939 -6.46 -18.30 -9.70
C GLY A 939 -6.32 -17.46 -10.97
N ARG A 940 -6.76 -16.21 -10.92
CA ARG A 940 -6.68 -15.28 -12.06
C ARG A 940 -5.23 -14.99 -12.50
N SER A 941 -4.25 -15.17 -11.61
CA SER A 941 -2.80 -15.07 -11.82
C SER A 941 -2.33 -15.59 -13.19
N GLY A 942 -2.66 -16.84 -13.48
CA GLY A 942 -2.28 -17.52 -14.71
C GLY A 942 -3.29 -17.38 -15.85
N ALA A 943 -4.19 -16.39 -15.79
CA ALA A 943 -5.30 -16.19 -16.73
C ALA A 943 -5.54 -14.72 -17.12
N PHE A 944 -4.66 -13.79 -16.73
CA PHE A 944 -4.70 -12.38 -17.09
C PHE A 944 -3.29 -11.77 -17.20
N TYR A 945 -3.18 -10.55 -17.75
CA TYR A 945 -1.91 -9.99 -18.24
C TYR A 945 -1.48 -8.66 -17.56
N LYS A 946 -2.17 -8.23 -16.51
CA LYS A 946 -1.89 -6.98 -15.76
C LYS A 946 -1.91 -7.27 -14.26
N TYR A 947 -1.47 -6.34 -13.42
CA TYR A 947 -1.40 -6.49 -11.96
C TYR A 947 -0.41 -7.59 -11.57
N GLU A 948 -0.86 -8.63 -10.88
CA GLU A 948 -0.06 -9.81 -10.57
C GLU A 948 0.12 -10.73 -11.79
N GLY A 949 -0.61 -10.53 -12.89
CA GLY A 949 -0.72 -11.47 -14.01
C GLY A 949 0.55 -11.80 -14.79
N LEU A 950 0.38 -12.63 -15.82
CA LEU A 950 1.44 -13.14 -16.68
C LEU A 950 2.28 -12.01 -17.29
N GLY A 951 3.61 -12.15 -17.23
CA GLY A 951 4.58 -11.16 -17.73
C GLY A 951 4.71 -9.88 -16.89
N SER A 952 3.97 -9.73 -15.79
CA SER A 952 3.97 -8.52 -14.96
C SER A 952 4.94 -8.62 -13.78
N ILE A 953 5.74 -7.57 -13.59
CA ILE A 953 6.57 -7.40 -12.39
C ILE A 953 5.69 -6.77 -11.32
N TYR A 954 5.65 -7.34 -10.12
CA TYR A 954 4.98 -6.76 -8.95
C TYR A 954 6.00 -6.25 -7.93
N TRP A 955 6.22 -4.93 -7.90
CA TRP A 955 7.41 -4.32 -7.32
C TRP A 955 7.56 -4.52 -5.81
N HIS A 956 6.45 -4.66 -5.08
CA HIS A 956 6.50 -4.95 -3.64
C HIS A 956 7.22 -6.28 -3.35
N MET A 957 7.04 -7.33 -4.17
CA MET A 957 7.74 -8.60 -3.98
C MET A 957 9.24 -8.48 -4.32
N VAL A 958 9.59 -7.67 -5.31
CA VAL A 958 10.99 -7.40 -5.67
C VAL A 958 11.69 -6.63 -4.54
N SER A 959 11.04 -5.65 -3.91
CA SER A 959 11.63 -4.97 -2.76
C SER A 959 11.71 -5.84 -1.51
N LYS A 960 10.79 -6.81 -1.32
CA LYS A 960 10.98 -7.86 -0.29
C LYS A 960 12.21 -8.73 -0.58
N LEU A 961 12.45 -9.08 -1.85
CA LEU A 961 13.67 -9.78 -2.25
C LEU A 961 14.90 -8.93 -1.93
N LEU A 962 14.89 -7.64 -2.27
CA LEU A 962 16.00 -6.73 -1.97
C LEU A 962 16.32 -6.70 -0.47
N LEU A 963 15.30 -6.57 0.38
CA LEU A 963 15.45 -6.60 1.84
C LEU A 963 15.98 -7.95 2.35
N ALA A 964 15.47 -9.08 1.83
CA ALA A 964 15.95 -10.40 2.22
C ALA A 964 17.43 -10.63 1.84
N VAL A 965 17.84 -10.13 0.67
CA VAL A 965 19.25 -10.17 0.22
C VAL A 965 20.12 -9.26 1.08
N ASP A 966 19.62 -8.09 1.47
CA ASP A 966 20.31 -7.19 2.40
C ASP A 966 20.56 -7.85 3.78
N GLU A 967 19.52 -8.46 4.35
CA GLU A 967 19.63 -9.20 5.62
C GLU A 967 20.66 -10.34 5.51
N ALA A 968 20.64 -11.10 4.41
CA ALA A 968 21.60 -12.18 4.17
C ALA A 968 23.04 -11.67 3.99
N ARG A 969 23.21 -10.55 3.28
CA ARG A 969 24.51 -9.88 3.10
C ARG A 969 25.08 -9.42 4.44
N LEU A 970 24.28 -8.70 5.24
CA LEU A 970 24.65 -8.25 6.59
C LEU A 970 25.04 -9.42 7.49
N GLY A 971 24.23 -10.48 7.49
CA GLY A 971 24.51 -11.71 8.23
C GLY A 971 25.84 -12.34 7.82
N ALA A 972 26.15 -12.41 6.53
CA ALA A 972 27.41 -12.95 6.02
C ALA A 972 28.62 -12.10 6.44
N ILE A 973 28.49 -10.77 6.42
CA ILE A 973 29.54 -9.84 6.87
C ILE A 973 29.80 -10.04 8.37
N HIS A 974 28.76 -10.05 9.21
CA HIS A 974 28.89 -10.22 10.65
C HIS A 974 29.44 -11.60 11.04
N ALA A 975 29.10 -12.64 10.27
CA ALA A 975 29.63 -13.99 10.48
C ALA A 975 31.07 -14.19 9.97
N GLY A 976 31.67 -13.18 9.31
CA GLY A 976 33.03 -13.25 8.78
C GLY A 976 33.19 -14.27 7.65
N VAL A 977 32.16 -14.43 6.81
CA VAL A 977 32.17 -15.33 5.65
C VAL A 977 33.21 -14.86 4.62
N GLY A 978 33.74 -15.79 3.81
CA GLY A 978 34.73 -15.51 2.77
C GLY A 978 34.31 -14.40 1.79
N GLY A 979 35.29 -13.62 1.34
CA GLY A 979 35.05 -12.43 0.50
C GLY A 979 34.39 -12.74 -0.85
N ASP A 980 34.61 -13.92 -1.41
CA ASP A 980 34.01 -14.36 -2.68
C ASP A 980 32.48 -14.52 -2.60
N VAL A 981 31.98 -15.05 -1.48
CA VAL A 981 30.53 -15.17 -1.24
C VAL A 981 29.92 -13.79 -1.03
N VAL A 982 30.54 -12.93 -0.22
CA VAL A 982 30.06 -11.57 0.04
C VAL A 982 30.00 -10.75 -1.26
N GLU A 983 31.02 -10.80 -2.10
CA GLU A 983 31.04 -10.12 -3.41
C GLU A 983 29.92 -10.62 -4.35
N ARG A 984 29.57 -11.92 -4.30
CA ARG A 984 28.42 -12.45 -5.06
C ARG A 984 27.11 -11.90 -4.55
N LEU A 985 26.93 -11.78 -3.23
CA LEU A 985 25.73 -11.19 -2.61
C LEU A 985 25.63 -9.70 -2.95
N ASP A 986 26.72 -8.94 -2.87
CA ASP A 986 26.79 -7.53 -3.24
C ASP A 986 26.33 -7.31 -4.69
N ARG A 987 26.83 -8.14 -5.61
CA ARG A 987 26.43 -8.09 -7.02
C ARG A 987 24.94 -8.32 -7.23
N HIS A 988 24.34 -9.30 -6.52
CA HIS A 988 22.90 -9.55 -6.61
C HIS A 988 22.09 -8.41 -6.03
N TYR A 989 22.51 -7.88 -4.88
CA TYR A 989 21.91 -6.70 -4.26
C TYR A 989 21.90 -5.51 -5.23
N ASP A 990 23.04 -5.18 -5.83
CA ASP A 990 23.17 -4.06 -6.78
C ASP A 990 22.29 -4.26 -8.02
N GLN A 991 22.21 -5.49 -8.54
CA GLN A 991 21.37 -5.82 -9.70
C GLN A 991 19.87 -5.67 -9.38
N ILE A 992 19.42 -6.15 -8.21
CA ILE A 992 18.03 -6.03 -7.77
C ILE A 992 17.70 -4.55 -7.53
N ARG A 993 18.57 -3.80 -6.83
CA ARG A 993 18.41 -2.37 -6.58
C ARG A 993 18.31 -1.58 -7.88
N ALA A 994 19.18 -1.86 -8.86
CA ALA A 994 19.09 -1.26 -10.19
C ALA A 994 17.77 -1.61 -10.90
N GLY A 995 17.29 -2.84 -10.73
CA GLY A 995 16.01 -3.33 -11.26
C GLY A 995 14.80 -2.55 -10.76
N ILE A 996 14.79 -2.10 -9.48
CA ILE A 996 13.73 -1.24 -8.90
C ILE A 996 13.49 0.02 -9.74
N GLY A 997 14.54 0.54 -10.37
CA GLY A 997 14.39 1.46 -11.50
C GLY A 997 14.50 2.94 -11.21
N VAL A 998 15.00 3.35 -10.03
CA VAL A 998 15.21 4.78 -9.68
C VAL A 998 16.08 5.51 -10.71
N HIS A 999 17.04 4.80 -11.32
CA HIS A 999 17.99 5.33 -12.30
C HIS A 999 17.64 4.96 -13.75
N LYS A 1000 16.47 4.38 -14.01
CA LYS A 1000 16.02 4.11 -15.38
C LYS A 1000 15.65 5.40 -16.08
N SER A 1001 15.73 5.40 -17.41
CA SER A 1001 15.14 6.48 -18.19
C SER A 1001 13.61 6.51 -18.00
N PRO A 1002 12.94 7.67 -18.14
CA PRO A 1002 11.48 7.72 -18.08
C PRO A 1002 10.80 6.81 -19.10
N ALA A 1003 11.40 6.61 -20.28
CA ALA A 1003 10.86 5.71 -21.30
C ALA A 1003 10.92 4.23 -20.87
N GLU A 1004 11.99 3.81 -20.19
CA GLU A 1004 12.13 2.45 -19.69
C GLU A 1004 11.26 2.20 -18.44
N TYR A 1005 11.19 3.19 -17.53
CA TYR A 1005 10.35 3.11 -16.34
C TYR A 1005 8.85 3.22 -16.69
N GLY A 1006 8.53 4.13 -17.60
CA GLY A 1006 7.18 4.48 -18.04
C GLY A 1006 6.52 5.61 -17.24
N ALA A 1007 7.25 6.32 -16.38
CA ALA A 1007 6.79 7.47 -15.61
C ALA A 1007 8.01 8.23 -15.02
N VAL A 1008 7.78 9.09 -14.02
CA VAL A 1008 8.84 9.69 -13.19
C VAL A 1008 9.49 8.60 -12.33
N PRO A 1009 10.79 8.28 -12.49
CA PRO A 1009 11.44 7.14 -11.80
C PRO A 1009 11.49 7.24 -10.27
N THR A 1010 11.42 8.46 -9.72
CA THR A 1010 11.43 8.68 -8.26
C THR A 1010 10.08 8.38 -7.60
N ASP A 1011 9.00 8.18 -8.36
CA ASP A 1011 7.68 7.80 -7.84
C ASP A 1011 7.54 6.27 -7.76
N PRO A 1012 7.10 5.69 -6.63
CA PRO A 1012 6.78 4.27 -6.54
C PRO A 1012 5.45 3.90 -7.21
N TYR A 1013 5.40 2.68 -7.78
CA TYR A 1013 4.25 2.11 -8.46
C TYR A 1013 4.08 0.64 -8.06
N SER A 1014 2.88 0.06 -8.22
CA SER A 1014 2.65 -1.32 -7.77
C SER A 1014 3.21 -2.38 -8.71
N HIS A 1015 3.07 -2.17 -10.02
CA HIS A 1015 3.46 -3.19 -11.00
C HIS A 1015 3.84 -2.60 -12.37
N THR A 1016 4.53 -3.39 -13.18
CA THR A 1016 4.85 -3.09 -14.59
C THR A 1016 4.51 -4.31 -15.45
N PRO A 1017 3.42 -4.30 -16.23
CA PRO A 1017 3.06 -5.41 -17.12
C PRO A 1017 4.02 -5.51 -18.31
N SER A 1018 3.91 -6.56 -19.11
CA SER A 1018 4.81 -6.79 -20.27
C SER A 1018 4.62 -5.79 -21.40
N PHE A 1019 3.45 -5.14 -21.48
CA PHE A 1019 3.04 -4.29 -22.59
C PHE A 1019 2.92 -2.80 -22.25
N SER A 1020 3.24 -2.39 -21.02
CA SER A 1020 3.21 -0.96 -20.63
C SER A 1020 4.27 -0.63 -19.59
N GLY A 1021 4.48 0.67 -19.39
CA GLY A 1021 5.22 1.22 -18.26
C GLY A 1021 4.57 0.93 -16.91
N VAL A 1022 5.20 1.42 -15.83
CA VAL A 1022 4.69 1.31 -14.45
C VAL A 1022 3.22 1.73 -14.28
N GLN A 1023 2.51 1.06 -13.37
CA GLN A 1023 1.08 1.21 -13.15
C GLN A 1023 0.75 1.31 -11.65
N GLN A 1024 -0.32 2.06 -11.35
CA GLN A 1024 -0.84 2.32 -10.00
C GLN A 1024 0.13 3.11 -9.09
N PRO A 1025 0.17 4.45 -9.17
CA PRO A 1025 1.13 5.28 -8.44
C PRO A 1025 0.91 5.27 -6.92
N GLY A 1026 1.97 5.56 -6.18
CA GLY A 1026 1.92 6.02 -4.78
C GLY A 1026 1.95 4.92 -3.72
N MET A 1027 0.82 4.71 -3.04
CA MET A 1027 0.71 3.95 -1.78
C MET A 1027 0.78 2.41 -1.93
N THR A 1028 1.87 1.91 -2.52
CA THR A 1028 2.23 0.48 -2.57
C THR A 1028 2.98 0.06 -1.30
N GLY A 1029 2.86 -1.22 -0.90
CA GLY A 1029 3.64 -1.78 0.21
C GLY A 1029 5.15 -1.84 -0.06
N GLN A 1030 5.56 -1.69 -1.33
CA GLN A 1030 6.96 -1.58 -1.74
C GLN A 1030 7.74 -0.57 -0.88
N VAL A 1031 7.14 0.59 -0.62
CA VAL A 1031 7.84 1.73 -0.01
C VAL A 1031 8.39 1.41 1.37
N LYS A 1032 7.73 0.54 2.15
CA LYS A 1032 8.20 0.18 3.49
C LYS A 1032 9.46 -0.66 3.43
N GLU A 1033 9.55 -1.55 2.44
CA GLU A 1033 10.72 -2.44 2.25
C GLU A 1033 11.93 -1.61 1.83
N ASP A 1034 11.70 -0.66 0.90
CA ASP A 1034 12.72 0.26 0.43
C ASP A 1034 13.22 1.21 1.55
N LEU A 1035 12.35 1.65 2.47
CA LEU A 1035 12.75 2.46 3.63
C LEU A 1035 13.67 1.70 4.59
N ILE A 1036 13.31 0.45 4.92
CA ILE A 1036 14.12 -0.41 5.80
C ILE A 1036 15.48 -0.67 5.14
N THR A 1037 15.46 -1.01 3.84
CA THR A 1037 16.67 -1.23 3.05
C THR A 1037 17.54 0.04 2.97
N ARG A 1038 16.94 1.21 2.79
CA ARG A 1038 17.66 2.49 2.72
C ARG A 1038 18.38 2.83 4.02
N ALA A 1039 17.80 2.49 5.18
CA ALA A 1039 18.50 2.65 6.47
C ALA A 1039 19.80 1.83 6.52
N SER A 1040 19.77 0.60 6.01
CA SER A 1040 20.94 -0.26 5.85
C SER A 1040 21.94 0.32 4.84
N GLU A 1041 21.50 0.86 3.70
CA GLU A 1041 22.40 1.56 2.75
C GLU A 1041 23.14 2.77 3.36
N MET A 1042 22.52 3.42 4.36
CA MET A 1042 23.16 4.48 5.15
C MET A 1042 24.09 3.94 6.26
N GLY A 1043 24.29 2.63 6.30
CA GLY A 1043 25.12 1.90 7.26
C GLY A 1043 24.44 1.66 8.60
N VAL A 1044 23.18 2.04 8.80
CA VAL A 1044 22.53 1.98 10.12
C VAL A 1044 22.09 0.55 10.45
N VAL A 1045 22.61 0.01 11.54
CA VAL A 1045 22.23 -1.28 12.11
C VAL A 1045 21.86 -1.07 13.59
N VAL A 1046 20.72 -1.62 14.01
CA VAL A 1046 20.32 -1.61 15.42
C VAL A 1046 20.36 -3.03 15.95
N GLU A 1047 21.18 -3.25 16.98
CA GLU A 1047 21.34 -4.55 17.63
C GLU A 1047 21.68 -4.35 19.11
N GLY A 1048 21.13 -5.20 19.97
CA GLY A 1048 21.40 -5.14 21.42
C GLY A 1048 21.04 -3.80 22.07
N GLY A 1049 20.06 -3.07 21.52
CA GLY A 1049 19.67 -1.74 22.00
C GLY A 1049 20.66 -0.63 21.65
N THR A 1050 21.60 -0.88 20.74
CA THR A 1050 22.61 0.10 20.30
C THR A 1050 22.52 0.41 18.82
N VAL A 1051 22.74 1.68 18.47
CA VAL A 1051 22.92 2.09 17.06
C VAL A 1051 24.37 1.85 16.66
N ARG A 1052 24.57 1.11 15.57
CA ARG A 1052 25.86 0.82 14.95
C ARG A 1052 25.87 1.30 13.50
N PHE A 1053 27.05 1.69 13.03
CA PHE A 1053 27.31 2.02 11.63
C PHE A 1053 28.20 0.96 11.00
N GLU A 1054 27.72 0.27 9.96
CA GLU A 1054 28.44 -0.77 9.23
C GLU A 1054 29.04 -0.21 7.93
N PRO A 1055 30.35 0.10 7.89
CA PRO A 1055 30.97 0.76 6.75
C PRO A 1055 31.01 -0.10 5.49
N ARG A 1056 30.96 -1.44 5.61
CA ARG A 1056 31.15 -2.34 4.46
C ARG A 1056 29.99 -2.28 3.44
N ILE A 1057 28.81 -1.86 3.87
CA ILE A 1057 27.60 -1.78 3.04
C ILE A 1057 27.31 -0.38 2.50
N VAL A 1058 28.05 0.64 2.97
CA VAL A 1058 27.89 2.03 2.52
C VAL A 1058 28.54 2.19 1.16
N ARG A 1059 27.80 2.74 0.19
CA ARG A 1059 28.29 2.96 -1.17
C ARG A 1059 29.06 4.27 -1.25
N MET A 1060 30.29 4.23 -1.78
CA MET A 1060 31.13 5.43 -1.96
C MET A 1060 30.48 6.51 -2.84
N GLN A 1061 29.57 6.11 -3.73
CA GLN A 1061 28.85 7.00 -4.66
C GLN A 1061 27.81 7.90 -3.95
N GLU A 1062 27.51 7.66 -2.67
CA GLU A 1062 26.56 8.48 -1.90
C GLU A 1062 27.24 9.73 -1.31
N PHE A 1063 28.56 9.74 -1.16
CA PHE A 1063 29.27 10.89 -0.59
C PHE A 1063 29.33 12.05 -1.58
N LEU A 1064 29.10 13.26 -1.07
CA LEU A 1064 29.03 14.49 -1.86
C LEU A 1064 30.40 14.87 -2.43
N ASP A 1065 30.44 15.24 -3.71
CA ASP A 1065 31.66 15.76 -4.36
C ASP A 1065 31.93 17.26 -4.03
N ALA A 1066 30.91 17.96 -3.52
CA ALA A 1066 30.97 19.39 -3.20
C ALA A 1066 30.13 19.70 -1.94
N PRO A 1067 30.37 20.83 -1.25
CA PRO A 1067 29.57 21.22 -0.09
C PRO A 1067 28.08 21.33 -0.41
N ALA A 1068 27.24 20.87 0.51
CA ALA A 1068 25.79 20.92 0.42
C ALA A 1068 25.16 21.20 1.79
N THR A 1069 23.82 21.15 1.86
CA THR A 1069 23.07 21.35 3.09
C THR A 1069 22.08 20.21 3.28
N LEU A 1070 22.06 19.62 4.48
CA LEU A 1070 20.95 18.82 4.95
C LEU A 1070 19.98 19.73 5.69
N THR A 1071 18.83 20.01 5.08
CA THR A 1071 17.69 20.60 5.79
C THR A 1071 16.90 19.48 6.46
N TYR A 1072 16.64 19.59 7.76
CA TYR A 1072 15.92 18.58 8.52
C TYR A 1072 14.89 19.19 9.49
N VAL A 1073 14.00 18.34 10.02
CA VAL A 1073 12.95 18.74 10.97
C VAL A 1073 13.38 18.38 12.38
N ARG A 1074 13.42 19.36 13.27
CA ARG A 1074 13.69 19.17 14.69
C ARG A 1074 12.52 18.56 15.45
N LEU A 1075 12.78 18.17 16.70
CA LEU A 1075 11.76 17.63 17.59
C LEU A 1075 10.65 18.62 17.97
N ASP A 1076 10.93 19.93 17.97
CA ASP A 1076 9.92 20.99 18.13
C ASP A 1076 9.14 21.28 16.83
N GLY A 1077 9.49 20.61 15.74
CA GLY A 1077 8.85 20.72 14.44
C GLY A 1077 9.46 21.77 13.53
N GLU A 1078 10.45 22.55 13.98
CA GLU A 1078 11.11 23.57 13.16
C GLU A 1078 12.14 22.99 12.19
N LEU A 1079 12.33 23.69 11.05
CA LEU A 1079 13.36 23.35 10.07
C LEU A 1079 14.70 23.94 10.49
N GLU A 1080 15.76 23.15 10.40
CA GLU A 1080 17.13 23.58 10.65
C GLU A 1080 18.07 22.98 9.60
N ASP A 1081 19.18 23.69 9.32
CA ASP A 1081 20.16 23.32 8.30
C ASP A 1081 21.45 22.83 8.95
N VAL A 1082 21.99 21.73 8.41
CA VAL A 1082 23.32 21.23 8.72
C VAL A 1082 24.19 21.35 7.47
N ALA A 1083 25.27 22.13 7.57
CA ALA A 1083 26.26 22.22 6.52
C ALA A 1083 27.01 20.89 6.36
N LEU A 1084 27.17 20.46 5.11
CA LEU A 1084 27.88 19.25 4.70
C LEU A 1084 29.09 19.64 3.84
N ASP A 1085 30.24 19.05 4.13
CA ASP A 1085 31.45 19.23 3.34
C ASP A 1085 31.55 18.18 2.23
N ALA A 1086 32.43 18.40 1.24
CA ALA A 1086 32.78 17.35 0.28
C ALA A 1086 33.37 16.12 1.01
N GLY A 1087 33.01 14.91 0.55
CA GLY A 1087 33.34 13.65 1.22
C GLY A 1087 32.39 13.29 2.38
N THR A 1088 31.29 14.02 2.55
CA THR A 1088 30.25 13.73 3.55
C THR A 1088 28.88 13.43 2.91
N MET A 1089 27.98 12.83 3.66
CA MET A 1089 26.54 12.73 3.33
C MET A 1089 25.71 12.91 4.59
N GLY A 1090 24.45 13.34 4.44
CA GLY A 1090 23.55 13.65 5.55
C GLY A 1090 22.21 12.93 5.48
N PHE A 1091 21.70 12.49 6.63
CA PHE A 1091 20.33 11.96 6.79
C PHE A 1091 19.86 12.16 8.24
N THR A 1092 18.65 11.72 8.56
CA THR A 1092 18.18 11.70 9.96
C THR A 1092 17.89 10.30 10.47
N LEU A 1093 18.05 10.11 11.78
CA LEU A 1093 17.68 8.92 12.52
C LEU A 1093 16.88 9.33 13.75
N CYS A 1094 15.60 8.98 13.82
CA CYS A 1094 14.69 9.46 14.86
C CYS A 1094 14.68 11.01 14.98
N GLN A 1095 14.73 11.72 13.85
CA GLN A 1095 14.91 13.18 13.73
C GLN A 1095 16.25 13.75 14.24
N VAL A 1096 17.22 12.91 14.60
CA VAL A 1096 18.59 13.38 14.90
C VAL A 1096 19.36 13.45 13.58
N PRO A 1097 19.96 14.61 13.21
CA PRO A 1097 20.77 14.71 12.02
C PRO A 1097 22.07 13.91 12.21
N VAL A 1098 22.37 13.08 11.20
CA VAL A 1098 23.57 12.26 11.11
C VAL A 1098 24.38 12.73 9.91
N VAL A 1099 25.64 13.11 10.15
CA VAL A 1099 26.61 13.41 9.10
C VAL A 1099 27.60 12.25 9.03
N LEU A 1100 27.56 11.49 7.94
CA LEU A 1100 28.53 10.44 7.66
C LEU A 1100 29.72 11.03 6.89
N HIS A 1101 30.93 10.78 7.40
CA HIS A 1101 32.20 11.18 6.82
C HIS A 1101 32.88 9.92 6.27
N GLY A 1102 33.18 9.92 4.97
CA GLY A 1102 33.85 8.78 4.33
C GLY A 1102 35.25 8.55 4.90
N GLY A 1103 36.05 9.62 4.97
CA GLY A 1103 37.42 9.60 5.50
C GLY A 1103 37.53 9.87 7.01
N GLY A 1104 38.77 9.95 7.50
CA GLY A 1104 39.09 10.24 8.90
C GLY A 1104 39.37 8.98 9.76
N THR A 1105 39.58 9.17 11.06
CA THR A 1105 39.76 8.03 11.98
C THR A 1105 38.40 7.48 12.37
N ALA A 1106 38.19 6.17 12.24
CA ALA A 1106 36.90 5.54 12.56
C ALA A 1106 36.45 5.88 14.00
N GLY A 1107 35.25 6.45 14.13
CA GLY A 1107 34.74 6.96 15.40
C GLY A 1107 33.44 7.75 15.26
N ILE A 1108 32.79 8.05 16.37
CA ILE A 1108 31.56 8.87 16.40
C ILE A 1108 31.76 10.06 17.31
N VAL A 1109 31.41 11.26 16.85
CA VAL A 1109 31.26 12.44 17.70
C VAL A 1109 29.78 12.65 17.98
N VAL A 1110 29.43 12.60 19.26
CA VAL A 1110 28.05 12.79 19.75
C VAL A 1110 27.93 14.19 20.32
N THR A 1111 27.02 14.99 19.77
CA THR A 1111 26.72 16.34 20.26
C THR A 1111 25.49 16.30 21.17
N ARG A 1112 25.60 16.90 22.36
CA ARG A 1112 24.54 16.98 23.37
C ARG A 1112 24.39 18.44 23.83
N GLY A 1113 23.50 19.17 23.17
CA GLY A 1113 23.44 20.63 23.35
C GLY A 1113 24.78 21.26 22.92
N ASP A 1114 25.47 21.94 23.85
CA ASP A 1114 26.76 22.57 23.60
C ASP A 1114 27.97 21.64 23.84
N GLU A 1115 27.74 20.44 24.38
CA GLU A 1115 28.80 19.48 24.70
C GLU A 1115 29.04 18.49 23.55
N THR A 1116 30.30 18.16 23.28
CA THR A 1116 30.68 17.12 22.30
C THR A 1116 31.50 16.05 23.00
N ALA A 1117 31.25 14.77 22.66
CA ALA A 1117 32.01 13.65 23.16
C ALA A 1117 32.41 12.71 22.02
N HIS A 1118 33.63 12.18 22.08
CA HIS A 1118 34.11 11.19 21.12
C HIS A 1118 33.90 9.78 21.65
N VAL A 1119 33.22 8.95 20.86
CA VAL A 1119 33.02 7.52 21.08
C VAL A 1119 33.97 6.76 20.15
N GLY A 1120 34.80 5.89 20.72
CA GLY A 1120 35.69 5.04 19.94
C GLY A 1120 34.92 3.89 19.29
N GLY A 1121 35.19 3.63 18.00
CA GLY A 1121 34.45 2.64 17.21
C GLY A 1121 33.18 3.21 16.57
N LEU A 1122 32.43 2.35 15.90
CA LEU A 1122 31.26 2.71 15.09
C LEU A 1122 29.93 2.29 15.74
N ALA A 1123 29.89 2.25 17.07
CA ALA A 1123 28.67 1.95 17.82
C ALA A 1123 28.47 2.98 18.94
N LEU A 1124 27.25 3.49 19.06
CA LEU A 1124 26.86 4.31 20.20
C LEU A 1124 26.78 3.45 21.46
N ASN A 1125 26.96 4.08 22.62
CA ASN A 1125 26.63 3.43 23.88
C ASN A 1125 25.09 3.32 24.04
N LEU A 1126 24.66 2.51 25.01
CA LEU A 1126 23.24 2.29 25.30
C LEU A 1126 22.48 3.58 25.69
N GLU A 1127 23.13 4.48 26.43
CA GLU A 1127 22.51 5.71 26.92
C GLU A 1127 22.20 6.69 25.77
N ASP A 1128 23.16 6.88 24.87
CA ASP A 1128 22.98 7.73 23.69
C ASP A 1128 22.01 7.10 22.68
N SER A 1129 22.08 5.77 22.49
CA SER A 1129 21.13 5.06 21.62
C SER A 1129 19.69 5.19 22.14
N ALA A 1130 19.48 4.97 23.45
CA ALA A 1130 18.18 5.18 24.09
C ALA A 1130 17.71 6.63 23.95
N ALA A 1131 18.60 7.61 24.09
CA ALA A 1131 18.26 9.02 23.94
C ALA A 1131 17.78 9.37 22.51
N VAL A 1132 18.35 8.74 21.48
CA VAL A 1132 17.92 8.82 20.07
C VAL A 1132 16.53 8.17 19.91
N PHE A 1133 16.36 6.92 20.33
CA PHE A 1133 15.10 6.18 20.20
C PHE A 1133 13.92 6.84 20.93
N GLN A 1134 14.19 7.38 22.13
CA GLN A 1134 13.22 8.12 22.95
C GLN A 1134 12.97 9.54 22.46
N ARG A 1135 13.69 10.01 21.42
CA ARG A 1135 13.54 11.35 20.85
C ARG A 1135 13.60 12.41 21.96
N SER A 1136 14.56 12.24 22.88
CA SER A 1136 14.64 13.02 24.12
C SER A 1136 15.19 14.44 23.92
N GLY A 1137 15.76 14.73 22.74
CA GLY A 1137 16.49 15.96 22.45
C GLY A 1137 17.87 16.04 23.10
N ARG A 1138 18.28 15.02 23.87
CA ARG A 1138 19.60 14.98 24.52
C ARG A 1138 20.74 14.84 23.51
N VAL A 1139 20.55 14.05 22.46
CA VAL A 1139 21.49 13.96 21.33
C VAL A 1139 20.97 14.87 20.22
N SER A 1140 21.71 15.92 19.90
CA SER A 1140 21.31 16.92 18.90
C SER A 1140 21.93 16.69 17.53
N ARG A 1141 23.06 15.96 17.44
CA ARG A 1141 23.75 15.64 16.18
C ARG A 1141 24.73 14.48 16.37
N LEU A 1142 24.90 13.68 15.32
CA LEU A 1142 25.92 12.64 15.21
C LEU A 1142 26.84 12.92 14.02
N ASP A 1143 28.15 12.94 14.24
CA ASP A 1143 29.16 12.93 13.17
C ASP A 1143 29.89 11.58 13.21
N VAL A 1144 29.73 10.79 12.16
CA VAL A 1144 30.23 9.41 12.08
C VAL A 1144 31.35 9.34 11.06
N PHE A 1145 32.56 9.06 11.50
CA PHE A 1145 33.73 8.89 10.63
C PHE A 1145 33.90 7.41 10.34
N LEU A 1146 33.75 6.98 9.09
CA LEU A 1146 33.80 5.55 8.73
C LEU A 1146 35.21 5.02 8.54
N GLY A 1147 36.18 5.90 8.24
CA GLY A 1147 37.57 5.50 7.98
C GLY A 1147 37.72 4.66 6.72
N LEU A 1148 36.86 4.89 5.72
CA LEU A 1148 37.02 4.36 4.37
C LEU A 1148 38.24 5.07 3.77
N ALA A 1149 39.30 4.32 3.45
CA ALA A 1149 40.46 4.88 2.78
C ALA A 1149 40.08 5.29 1.34
N ASP A 1150 40.65 6.39 0.85
CA ASP A 1150 40.57 6.79 -0.57
C ASP A 1150 41.09 5.69 -1.51
#